data_AF-I3ZUX2-F1
#
_entry.id   AF-I3ZUX2-F1
#
_cell.length_a   1.000
_cell.length_b   1.000
_cell.length_c   1.000
_cell.angle_alpha   90.00
_cell.angle_beta   90.00
_cell.angle_gamma   90.00
#
_symmetry.space_group_name_H-M   'P 1'
#
loop_
_entity.id
_entity.type
_entity.pdbx_description
1 polymer ?
#
loop_
_entity_poly.entity_id
_entity_poly.type
_entity_poly.pdbx_seq_one_letter_code
_entity_poly.pdbx_strand_id
1 'polypeptide(L)'
;MRRIHALFVSLLLLASVLPAAAPAVVVTAPRPPLIIVGNPPAGHSVAPYTDYTVYFLVADDYGVTTGSGRIAAYYRINGGEWKEAYLKTTAENPVVASLRARFYGESQNFYVFYRRFTIPGLPPGSRVEFRVEATDVEGHTSYSPVYTYYVVNPQSPRVLVVDPSVDAVGFLPYLDSIEGQLNVSRDYYHYNLSDVEAVAGPLGRVKGDLFTVHRWELLAGEYNISVVSPSELRKALEDFEPQVVILSNLWLPEWGLSGEDMKALHDYLHLNGAGLIVTSGTLLDSTNPQHIGTPGNISVASMLRMEPLQLALAVRKALNVSDVPLMVMNVNTGYPLTLSRKGPFDGGRLEVNVSTTVGWQYYLPAQARGIADRSVELFIRENGRAVREMEEAVANLTGARFNFSMTFAMAGALANMEVVDGGVLVTYGGLSATLPLEGKLLERVRLLHALRKRYPVILARTDDYSAAILASDGDYRAVYSSLELEAGGETEFGILRDLVDWAMKPSPQMPEVVVLSNDIDWNIKGRLLASQLQALGFTVTRVTAEDIESRRDAKVVLILGGPDAYDGVGDYVRQVLSAGEQEAVRTGRRGVFAKTDVWSGGQVVIVLAGRDRWGTGEKIKAYMEGVDFGYAELLAGFAALI
;
A
#
# COMPACT_ATOMS: atom_id res chain seq x y z
N MET A 1 52.35 55.66 57.76
CA MET A 1 51.91 54.24 57.81
C MET A 1 50.46 54.00 58.29
N ARG A 2 49.77 54.94 58.96
CA ARG A 2 48.38 54.72 59.45
C ARG A 2 47.23 54.94 58.44
N ARG A 3 47.48 55.51 57.25
CA ARG A 3 46.42 55.71 56.22
C ARG A 3 46.26 54.55 55.23
N ILE A 4 47.25 53.66 55.11
CA ILE A 4 47.19 52.50 54.21
C ILE A 4 46.44 51.33 54.85
N HIS A 5 46.47 51.20 56.18
CA HIS A 5 45.74 50.15 56.89
C HIS A 5 44.22 50.41 56.93
N ALA A 6 43.77 51.67 56.95
CA ALA A 6 42.34 52.00 56.96
C ALA A 6 41.64 51.73 55.62
N LEU A 7 42.36 51.89 54.50
CA LEU A 7 41.84 51.58 53.17
C LEU A 7 41.74 50.06 52.93
N PHE A 8 42.69 49.29 53.46
CA PHE A 8 42.71 47.82 53.32
C PHE A 8 41.59 47.14 54.12
N VAL A 9 41.30 47.64 55.34
CA VAL A 9 40.20 47.11 56.17
C VAL A 9 38.83 47.50 55.60
N SER A 10 38.71 48.67 54.95
CA SER A 10 37.46 49.10 54.29
C SER A 10 37.19 48.33 52.99
N LEU A 11 38.22 47.91 52.25
CA LEU A 11 38.07 47.06 51.05
C LEU A 11 37.68 45.61 51.41
N LEU A 12 38.19 45.09 52.52
CA LEU A 12 37.87 43.75 53.02
C LEU A 12 36.43 43.65 53.57
N LEU A 13 35.86 44.74 54.09
CA LEU A 13 34.46 44.80 54.55
C LEU A 13 33.44 44.97 53.40
N LEU A 14 33.84 45.51 52.23
CA LEU A 14 32.98 45.53 51.05
C LEU A 14 32.89 44.16 50.35
N ALA A 15 33.90 43.31 50.51
CA ALA A 15 33.90 41.96 49.94
C ALA A 15 32.96 40.98 50.69
N SER A 16 32.54 41.29 51.91
CA SER A 16 31.64 40.45 52.71
C SER A 16 30.14 40.80 52.58
N VAL A 17 29.77 41.72 51.69
CA VAL A 17 28.37 42.11 51.42
C VAL A 17 27.95 41.77 49.99
N LEU A 18 28.82 41.16 49.19
CA LEU A 18 28.39 40.60 47.92
C LEU A 18 27.57 39.32 48.21
N PRO A 19 26.35 39.19 47.66
CA PRO A 19 25.64 37.92 47.74
C PRO A 19 26.55 36.82 47.21
N ALA A 20 26.61 35.69 47.91
CA ALA A 20 27.34 34.53 47.43
C ALA A 20 26.90 34.28 45.99
N ALA A 21 27.83 34.36 45.04
CA ALA A 21 27.59 33.88 43.70
C ALA A 21 27.09 32.44 43.87
N ALA A 22 25.91 32.15 43.32
CA ALA A 22 25.37 30.80 43.32
C ALA A 22 26.50 29.87 42.85
N PRO A 23 26.72 28.72 43.50
CA PRO A 23 27.79 27.82 43.12
C PRO A 23 27.66 27.56 41.63
N ALA A 24 28.73 27.87 40.87
CA ALA A 24 28.80 27.49 39.48
C ALA A 24 28.64 25.98 39.45
N VAL A 25 27.50 25.52 38.92
CA VAL A 25 27.27 24.10 38.66
C VAL A 25 28.31 23.73 37.61
N VAL A 26 29.38 23.07 38.05
CA VAL A 26 30.37 22.49 37.13
C VAL A 26 29.68 21.29 36.49
N VAL A 27 29.09 21.51 35.32
CA VAL A 27 28.58 20.42 34.49
C VAL A 27 29.80 19.65 33.97
N THR A 28 30.00 18.43 34.48
CA THR A 28 31.03 17.52 33.98
C THR A 28 30.48 16.78 32.76
N ALA A 29 31.01 17.06 31.57
CA ALA A 29 30.57 16.52 30.26
C ALA A 29 29.20 17.05 29.79
N PRO A 30 29.16 18.27 29.22
CA PRO A 30 27.95 18.88 28.70
C PRO A 30 27.40 18.10 27.52
N ARG A 31 26.08 18.11 27.43
CA ARG A 31 25.33 17.24 26.52
C ARG A 31 24.76 18.06 25.37
N PRO A 32 24.60 17.45 24.18
CA PRO A 32 23.98 18.15 23.07
C PRO A 32 22.56 18.62 23.42
N PRO A 33 22.11 19.77 22.88
CA PRO A 33 20.76 20.27 23.10
C PRO A 33 19.70 19.26 22.67
N LEU A 34 18.59 19.21 23.40
CA LEU A 34 17.40 18.44 23.02
C LEU A 34 16.37 19.35 22.34
N ILE A 35 15.91 18.98 21.15
CA ILE A 35 14.97 19.76 20.33
C ILE A 35 13.67 18.99 20.13
N ILE A 36 12.53 19.64 20.37
CA ILE A 36 11.22 18.99 20.33
C ILE A 36 10.18 19.91 19.71
N VAL A 37 9.59 19.50 18.60
CA VAL A 37 8.50 20.22 17.94
C VAL A 37 7.17 19.75 18.54
N GLY A 38 6.36 20.69 19.02
CA GLY A 38 5.13 20.40 19.77
C GLY A 38 3.87 20.23 18.92
N ASN A 39 3.87 20.73 17.69
CA ASN A 39 2.77 20.60 16.76
C ASN A 39 3.28 20.24 15.36
N PRO A 40 3.72 18.99 15.15
CA PRO A 40 3.86 18.49 13.79
C PRO A 40 2.52 18.61 13.04
N PRO A 41 2.55 18.90 11.73
CA PRO A 41 1.34 19.11 10.93
C PRO A 41 0.53 17.80 10.86
N ALA A 42 -0.70 17.82 11.37
CA ALA A 42 -1.58 16.66 11.36
C ALA A 42 -1.90 16.24 9.92
N GLY A 43 -1.78 14.93 9.63
CA GLY A 43 -2.00 14.38 8.29
C GLY A 43 -1.10 14.99 7.20
N HIS A 44 0.03 15.58 7.60
CA HIS A 44 0.91 16.38 6.72
C HIS A 44 0.16 17.42 5.88
N SER A 45 -0.96 17.97 6.36
CA SER A 45 -1.86 18.77 5.53
C SER A 45 -2.21 20.10 6.17
N VAL A 46 -2.11 21.18 5.39
CA VAL A 46 -2.42 22.54 5.84
C VAL A 46 -3.33 23.24 4.82
N ALA A 47 -4.30 23.99 5.32
CA ALA A 47 -5.23 24.75 4.49
C ALA A 47 -4.51 25.87 3.70
N PRO A 48 -4.98 26.21 2.49
CA PRO A 48 -4.31 27.18 1.64
C PRO A 48 -4.39 28.59 2.21
N TYR A 49 -3.37 29.39 1.93
CA TYR A 49 -3.22 30.79 2.34
C TYR A 49 -3.36 31.02 3.85
N THR A 50 -3.13 29.96 4.65
CA THR A 50 -3.19 30.01 6.11
C THR A 50 -1.77 29.93 6.65
N ASP A 51 -1.42 30.90 7.50
CA ASP A 51 -0.13 30.90 8.19
C ASP A 51 -0.02 29.69 9.13
N TYR A 52 1.11 28.99 9.06
CA TYR A 52 1.39 27.84 9.93
C TYR A 52 2.39 28.24 11.02
N THR A 53 1.97 28.24 12.27
CA THR A 53 2.84 28.56 13.41
C THR A 53 3.37 27.28 14.06
N VAL A 54 4.69 27.12 14.05
CA VAL A 54 5.39 26.00 14.69
C VAL A 54 5.79 26.42 16.10
N TYR A 55 5.46 25.60 17.08
CA TYR A 55 5.88 25.70 18.47
C TYR A 55 6.89 24.61 18.77
N PHE A 56 7.99 24.97 19.41
CA PHE A 56 9.03 24.01 19.76
C PHE A 56 9.73 24.39 21.07
N LEU A 57 10.38 23.39 21.64
CA LEU A 57 11.17 23.48 22.85
C LEU A 57 12.61 23.09 22.54
N VAL A 58 13.55 23.82 23.15
CA VAL A 58 14.96 23.42 23.25
C VAL A 58 15.31 23.29 24.73
N ALA A 59 15.84 22.15 25.14
CA ALA A 59 16.38 21.93 26.49
C ALA A 59 17.90 21.74 26.42
N ASP A 60 18.63 22.35 27.35
CA ASP A 60 20.10 22.35 27.37
C ASP A 60 20.68 22.54 28.77
N ASP A 61 21.76 21.85 29.11
CA ASP A 61 22.35 21.85 30.46
C ASP A 61 23.30 23.03 30.74
N TYR A 62 23.74 23.77 29.70
CA TYR A 62 24.72 24.84 29.83
C TYR A 62 24.24 26.21 29.30
N GLY A 63 23.27 26.22 28.39
CA GLY A 63 22.64 27.37 27.76
C GLY A 63 22.87 27.41 26.23
N VAL A 64 21.84 27.82 25.48
CA VAL A 64 21.86 27.94 23.99
C VAL A 64 21.66 29.39 23.49
N THR A 65 21.70 30.39 24.37
CA THR A 65 21.38 31.80 24.01
C THR A 65 22.42 32.84 24.48
N THR A 66 23.58 32.40 24.97
CA THR A 66 24.67 33.27 25.43
C THR A 66 25.94 33.03 24.62
N GLY A 67 26.68 34.09 24.27
CA GLY A 67 27.97 33.96 23.57
C GLY A 67 27.86 33.34 22.17
N SER A 68 28.44 32.15 21.99
CA SER A 68 28.47 31.35 20.75
C SER A 68 27.24 30.46 20.53
N GLY A 69 26.39 30.26 21.55
CA GLY A 69 25.19 29.43 21.43
C GLY A 69 24.09 30.09 20.59
N ARG A 70 23.31 29.29 19.86
CA ARG A 70 22.29 29.76 18.92
C ARG A 70 21.11 28.79 18.84
N ILE A 71 19.90 29.34 18.76
CA ILE A 71 18.70 28.62 18.28
C ILE A 71 18.31 29.22 16.94
N ALA A 72 18.12 28.38 15.92
CA ALA A 72 17.63 28.78 14.62
C ALA A 72 16.52 27.84 14.14
N ALA A 73 15.65 28.33 13.27
CA ALA A 73 14.69 27.50 12.54
C ALA A 73 14.76 27.86 11.07
N TYR A 74 14.56 26.86 10.21
CA TYR A 74 14.62 27.04 8.77
C TYR A 74 13.40 26.39 8.12
N TYR A 75 12.95 26.97 7.02
CA TYR A 75 11.95 26.37 6.16
C TYR A 75 12.33 26.53 4.69
N ARG A 76 11.88 25.62 3.84
CA ARG A 76 11.98 25.74 2.38
C ARG A 76 10.66 25.33 1.73
N ILE A 77 10.48 25.76 0.49
CA ILE A 77 9.28 25.52 -0.30
C ILE A 77 9.70 24.80 -1.58
N ASN A 78 8.99 23.71 -1.91
CA ASN A 78 9.19 22.92 -3.13
C ASN A 78 10.66 22.55 -3.39
N GLY A 79 11.39 22.14 -2.34
CA GLY A 79 12.80 21.75 -2.44
C GLY A 79 13.79 22.89 -2.72
N GLY A 80 13.36 24.15 -2.68
CA GLY A 80 14.24 25.31 -2.85
C GLY A 80 15.22 25.55 -1.69
N GLU A 81 15.86 26.71 -1.70
CA GLU A 81 16.82 27.09 -0.65
C GLU A 81 16.19 27.21 0.73
N TRP A 82 16.95 26.78 1.75
CA TRP A 82 16.56 26.96 3.15
C TRP A 82 16.56 28.45 3.53
N LYS A 83 15.43 28.91 4.06
CA LYS A 83 15.24 30.26 4.58
C LYS A 83 15.18 30.23 6.10
N GLU A 84 15.99 31.07 6.74
CA GLU A 84 15.90 31.24 8.19
C GLU A 84 14.57 31.91 8.57
N ALA A 85 13.87 31.30 9.52
CA ALA A 85 12.62 31.81 10.07
C ALA A 85 12.88 32.74 11.25
N TYR A 86 12.08 33.79 11.34
CA TYR A 86 12.16 34.73 12.46
C TYR A 86 11.56 34.12 13.74
N LEU A 87 12.42 33.85 14.72
CA LEU A 87 12.04 33.25 16.00
C LEU A 87 11.43 34.27 16.95
N LYS A 88 10.39 33.85 17.67
CA LYS A 88 9.79 34.60 18.78
C LYS A 88 9.77 33.73 20.04
N THR A 89 9.89 34.36 21.20
CA THR A 89 9.51 33.71 22.47
C THR A 89 8.00 33.43 22.46
N THR A 90 7.58 32.35 23.09
CA THR A 90 6.16 31.99 23.22
C THR A 90 5.73 32.05 24.68
N ALA A 91 4.53 32.58 24.91
CA ALA A 91 3.83 32.44 26.18
C ALA A 91 3.23 31.03 26.30
N GLU A 92 2.78 30.69 27.51
CA GLU A 92 2.07 29.45 27.81
C GLU A 92 0.83 29.29 26.90
N ASN A 93 0.67 28.11 26.31
CA ASN A 93 -0.48 27.73 25.51
C ASN A 93 -0.66 26.19 25.56
N PRO A 94 -1.74 25.61 25.03
CA PRO A 94 -1.98 24.17 25.11
C PRO A 94 -0.85 23.28 24.55
N VAL A 95 -0.18 23.73 23.48
CA VAL A 95 0.96 23.01 22.88
C VAL A 95 2.20 23.09 23.78
N VAL A 96 2.45 24.26 24.38
CA VAL A 96 3.55 24.43 25.34
C VAL A 96 3.30 23.61 26.62
N ALA A 97 2.05 23.55 27.07
CA ALA A 97 1.64 22.74 28.21
C ALA A 97 1.82 21.23 27.92
N SER A 98 1.45 20.76 26.72
CA SER A 98 1.68 19.36 26.32
C SER A 98 3.17 19.03 26.20
N LEU A 99 3.98 19.94 25.66
CA LEU A 99 5.43 19.81 25.63
C LEU A 99 6.04 19.72 27.04
N ARG A 100 5.55 20.49 28.01
CA ARG A 100 6.01 20.43 29.40
C ARG A 100 5.61 19.12 30.08
N ALA A 101 4.41 18.62 29.81
CA ALA A 101 3.87 17.41 30.43
C ALA A 101 4.65 16.12 30.07
N ARG A 102 5.52 16.17 29.06
CA ARG A 102 6.36 15.04 28.63
C ARG A 102 7.66 14.85 29.43
N PHE A 103 8.01 15.77 30.35
CA PHE A 103 9.13 15.58 31.28
C PHE A 103 8.73 14.63 32.43
N TYR A 104 9.64 13.74 32.80
CA TYR A 104 9.50 12.90 33.99
C TYR A 104 10.24 13.53 35.19
N GLY A 105 9.61 13.55 36.37
CA GLY A 105 10.25 13.90 37.66
C GLY A 105 10.10 15.36 38.13
N GLU A 106 10.56 15.65 39.36
CA GLU A 106 10.30 16.92 40.08
C GLU A 106 11.48 17.91 40.12
N SER A 107 12.70 17.52 39.73
CA SER A 107 13.85 18.44 39.68
C SER A 107 14.70 18.22 38.43
N GLN A 108 14.96 19.30 37.70
CA GLN A 108 15.74 19.28 36.46
C GLN A 108 16.72 20.45 36.46
N ASN A 109 18.02 20.13 36.31
CA ASN A 109 19.13 21.09 36.33
C ASN A 109 19.52 21.51 34.91
N PHE A 110 18.55 21.95 34.10
CA PHE A 110 18.81 22.42 32.74
C PHE A 110 17.89 23.58 32.36
N TYR A 111 18.29 24.31 31.33
CA TYR A 111 17.55 25.45 30.78
C TYR A 111 16.57 24.98 29.72
N VAL A 112 15.36 25.54 29.74
CA VAL A 112 14.30 25.25 28.77
C VAL A 112 13.90 26.52 28.03
N PHE A 113 13.94 26.46 26.71
CA PHE A 113 13.64 27.57 25.82
C PHE A 113 12.44 27.24 24.94
N TYR A 114 11.29 27.82 25.28
CA TYR A 114 10.11 27.74 24.42
C TYR A 114 10.18 28.81 23.33
N ARG A 115 10.00 28.39 22.08
CA ARG A 115 10.11 29.24 20.90
C ARG A 115 8.99 28.92 19.92
N ARG A 116 8.74 29.88 19.03
CA ARG A 116 7.85 29.70 17.88
C ARG A 116 8.36 30.44 16.66
N PHE A 117 7.94 29.98 15.50
CA PHE A 117 8.05 30.72 14.24
C PHE A 117 6.82 30.49 13.37
N THR A 118 6.59 31.39 12.43
CA THR A 118 5.44 31.34 11.53
C THR A 118 5.93 31.22 10.09
N ILE A 119 5.41 30.22 9.39
CA ILE A 119 5.59 30.02 7.97
C ILE A 119 4.39 30.68 7.27
N PRO A 120 4.61 31.56 6.28
CA PRO A 120 3.51 32.26 5.61
C PRO A 120 2.61 31.29 4.85
N GLY A 121 1.32 31.62 4.75
CA GLY A 121 0.37 30.86 3.95
C GLY A 121 0.74 30.79 2.47
N LEU A 122 0.53 29.62 1.87
CA LEU A 122 0.91 29.29 0.49
C LEU A 122 -0.29 28.76 -0.32
N PRO A 123 -0.24 28.74 -1.66
CA PRO A 123 -1.29 28.16 -2.49
C PRO A 123 -1.31 26.62 -2.42
N PRO A 124 -2.44 25.96 -2.78
CA PRO A 124 -2.50 24.52 -2.95
C PRO A 124 -1.39 23.99 -3.86
N GLY A 125 -0.91 22.78 -3.56
CA GLY A 125 0.17 22.12 -4.28
C GLY A 125 1.58 22.59 -3.89
N SER A 126 1.70 23.30 -2.77
CA SER A 126 2.99 23.64 -2.19
C SER A 126 3.46 22.56 -1.20
N ARG A 127 4.71 22.12 -1.33
CA ARG A 127 5.43 21.35 -0.30
C ARG A 127 6.22 22.29 0.59
N VAL A 128 6.04 22.18 1.89
CA VAL A 128 6.82 22.91 2.88
C VAL A 128 7.60 21.93 3.72
N GLU A 129 8.90 22.20 3.86
CA GLU A 129 9.80 21.45 4.72
C GLU A 129 10.38 22.41 5.76
N PHE A 130 10.40 22.04 7.04
CA PHE A 130 10.99 22.87 8.09
C PHE A 130 11.79 22.05 9.10
N ARG A 131 12.80 22.69 9.72
CA ARG A 131 13.64 22.10 10.76
C ARG A 131 14.10 23.14 11.78
N VAL A 132 14.51 22.66 12.93
CA VAL A 132 15.07 23.45 14.02
C VAL A 132 16.51 23.00 14.28
N GLU A 133 17.37 23.97 14.58
CA GLU A 133 18.78 23.78 14.90
C GLU A 133 19.07 24.47 16.24
N ALA A 134 19.82 23.80 17.10
CA ALA A 134 20.30 24.38 18.35
C ALA A 134 21.78 24.05 18.54
N THR A 135 22.57 25.09 18.82
CA THR A 135 23.98 24.99 19.18
C THR A 135 24.15 25.50 20.60
N ASP A 136 24.70 24.68 21.49
CA ASP A 136 25.04 25.10 22.84
C ASP A 136 26.27 26.04 22.84
N VAL A 137 26.60 26.62 23.99
CA VAL A 137 27.78 27.51 24.06
C VAL A 137 29.11 26.79 23.88
N GLU A 138 29.15 25.47 24.05
CA GLU A 138 30.34 24.63 23.87
C GLU A 138 30.56 24.20 22.41
N GLY A 139 29.56 24.42 21.56
CA GLY A 139 29.59 24.14 20.12
C GLY A 139 28.94 22.81 19.72
N HIS A 140 28.31 22.07 20.64
CA HIS A 140 27.51 20.91 20.26
C HIS A 140 26.26 21.37 19.52
N THR A 141 26.02 20.81 18.34
CA THR A 141 24.88 21.16 17.50
C THR A 141 23.93 19.99 17.36
N SER A 142 22.66 20.25 17.63
CA SER A 142 21.55 19.32 17.46
C SER A 142 20.59 19.81 16.38
N TYR A 143 19.94 18.84 15.72
CA TYR A 143 18.93 19.10 14.70
C TYR A 143 17.65 18.34 15.03
N SER A 144 16.50 18.96 14.76
CA SER A 144 15.24 18.24 14.69
C SER A 144 15.17 17.38 13.42
N PRO A 145 14.21 16.44 13.34
CA PRO A 145 13.76 15.94 12.05
C PRO A 145 13.36 17.08 11.10
N VAL A 146 13.41 16.81 9.80
CA VAL A 146 12.78 17.66 8.79
C VAL A 146 11.30 17.28 8.74
N TYR A 147 10.44 18.21 9.16
CA TYR A 147 9.00 18.03 9.09
C TYR A 147 8.50 18.52 7.74
N THR A 148 7.60 17.75 7.13
CA THR A 148 7.01 18.06 5.83
C THR A 148 5.50 18.27 5.97
N TYR A 149 4.93 19.23 5.24
CA TYR A 149 3.50 19.26 4.97
C TYR A 149 3.22 19.74 3.55
N TYR A 150 2.01 19.44 3.11
CA TYR A 150 1.47 19.81 1.83
C TYR A 150 0.32 20.80 2.04
N VAL A 151 0.26 21.81 1.19
CA VAL A 151 -0.87 22.72 1.16
C VAL A 151 -1.93 22.12 0.25
N VAL A 152 -3.09 21.80 0.82
CA VAL A 152 -4.13 21.01 0.16
C VAL A 152 -5.24 21.87 -0.43
N ASN A 153 -6.05 21.30 -1.32
CA ASN A 153 -7.27 21.93 -1.80
C ASN A 153 -8.50 21.39 -1.05
N PRO A 154 -9.00 22.09 0.00
CA PRO A 154 -10.04 21.54 0.89
C PRO A 154 -11.42 21.39 0.23
N GLN A 155 -11.65 22.00 -0.93
CA GLN A 155 -12.93 21.90 -1.66
C GLN A 155 -12.97 20.72 -2.65
N SER A 156 -11.83 20.07 -2.85
CA SER A 156 -11.70 18.93 -3.76
C SER A 156 -12.04 17.60 -3.10
N PRO A 157 -12.22 16.53 -3.89
CA PRO A 157 -12.40 15.18 -3.38
C PRO A 157 -11.31 14.78 -2.37
N ARG A 158 -11.71 13.99 -1.37
CA ARG A 158 -10.86 13.56 -0.25
C ARG A 158 -10.06 12.30 -0.63
N VAL A 159 -8.74 12.38 -0.57
CA VAL A 159 -7.83 11.26 -0.85
C VAL A 159 -6.94 10.99 0.36
N LEU A 160 -7.08 9.82 0.97
CA LEU A 160 -6.23 9.41 2.07
C LEU A 160 -5.01 8.67 1.52
N VAL A 161 -3.81 9.10 1.90
CA VAL A 161 -2.55 8.47 1.55
C VAL A 161 -1.97 7.84 2.82
N VAL A 162 -1.77 6.53 2.79
CA VAL A 162 -1.04 5.80 3.83
C VAL A 162 0.38 5.64 3.35
N ASP A 163 1.27 6.50 3.84
CA ASP A 163 2.66 6.58 3.39
C ASP A 163 3.58 6.98 4.55
N PRO A 164 4.17 6.01 5.26
CA PRO A 164 5.11 6.28 6.35
C PRO A 164 6.49 6.76 5.85
N SER A 165 6.75 6.76 4.53
CA SER A 165 8.04 7.21 4.00
C SER A 165 8.25 8.72 4.14
N VAL A 166 7.17 9.51 4.20
CA VAL A 166 7.24 10.97 4.37
C VAL A 166 7.97 11.34 5.67
N ASP A 167 7.62 10.66 6.76
CA ASP A 167 8.31 10.83 8.04
C ASP A 167 9.73 10.26 7.98
N ALA A 168 9.91 9.05 7.42
CA ALA A 168 11.22 8.43 7.35
C ALA A 168 12.26 9.29 6.62
N VAL A 169 11.90 9.84 5.45
CA VAL A 169 12.73 10.77 4.67
C VAL A 169 13.07 12.03 5.48
N GLY A 170 12.17 12.49 6.34
CA GLY A 170 12.40 13.62 7.23
C GLY A 170 13.48 13.38 8.29
N PHE A 171 13.64 12.14 8.74
CA PHE A 171 14.61 11.76 9.78
C PHE A 171 16.02 11.51 9.23
N LEU A 172 16.12 10.92 8.04
CA LEU A 172 17.40 10.47 7.46
C LEU A 172 18.52 11.54 7.43
N PRO A 173 18.27 12.82 7.08
CA PRO A 173 19.34 13.82 7.00
C PRO A 173 20.05 14.10 8.33
N TYR A 174 19.37 13.85 9.46
CA TYR A 174 19.87 14.18 10.81
C TYR A 174 19.77 13.00 11.78
N LEU A 175 19.73 11.77 11.27
CA LEU A 175 19.50 10.57 12.09
C LEU A 175 20.52 10.45 13.24
N ASP A 176 21.81 10.65 12.99
CA ASP A 176 22.85 10.63 14.03
C ASP A 176 22.60 11.65 15.16
N SER A 177 22.10 12.85 14.79
CA SER A 177 21.77 13.90 15.76
C SER A 177 20.53 13.54 16.57
N ILE A 178 19.54 12.91 15.93
CA ILE A 178 18.30 12.47 16.57
C ILE A 178 18.59 11.30 17.53
N GLU A 179 19.39 10.33 17.12
CA GLU A 179 19.83 9.22 17.98
C GLU A 179 20.64 9.72 19.18
N GLY A 180 21.52 10.69 18.97
CA GLY A 180 22.22 11.38 20.06
C GLY A 180 21.26 11.99 21.08
N GLN A 181 20.23 12.69 20.62
CA GLN A 181 19.18 13.26 21.48
C GLN A 181 18.36 12.19 22.21
N LEU A 182 17.99 11.09 21.54
CA LEU A 182 17.27 9.97 22.17
C LEU A 182 18.06 9.37 23.33
N ASN A 183 19.36 9.15 23.13
CA ASN A 183 20.25 8.60 24.17
C ASN A 183 20.37 9.54 25.37
N VAL A 184 20.62 10.84 25.13
CA VAL A 184 20.70 11.83 26.21
C VAL A 184 19.35 12.02 26.91
N SER A 185 18.24 11.90 26.19
CA SER A 185 16.91 12.00 26.78
C SER A 185 16.63 10.88 27.80
N ARG A 186 17.05 9.65 27.52
CA ARG A 186 16.91 8.52 28.46
C ARG A 186 17.77 8.70 29.70
N ASP A 187 19.01 9.10 29.48
CA ASP A 187 20.05 9.13 30.52
C ASP A 187 20.00 10.38 31.39
N TYR A 188 19.51 11.50 30.86
CA TYR A 188 19.67 12.81 31.49
C TYR A 188 18.41 13.68 31.48
N TYR A 189 17.87 14.04 30.31
CA TYR A 189 16.73 14.98 30.26
C TYR A 189 15.43 14.36 30.79
N HIS A 190 15.36 13.02 30.84
CA HIS A 190 14.19 12.24 31.21
C HIS A 190 12.92 12.75 30.52
N TYR A 191 13.01 12.92 29.19
CA TYR A 191 11.89 13.35 28.36
C TYR A 191 11.32 12.16 27.58
N ASN A 192 9.99 12.04 27.54
CA ASN A 192 9.36 11.01 26.73
C ASN A 192 9.56 11.31 25.24
N LEU A 193 10.32 10.49 24.51
CA LEU A 193 10.52 10.57 23.04
C LEU A 193 10.11 9.27 22.33
N SER A 194 9.16 8.53 22.87
CA SER A 194 8.74 7.24 22.30
C SER A 194 8.21 7.33 20.87
N ASP A 195 7.56 8.45 20.53
CA ASP A 195 7.10 8.79 19.17
C ASP A 195 8.27 8.94 18.19
N VAL A 196 9.31 9.68 18.57
CA VAL A 196 10.52 9.89 17.77
C VAL A 196 11.32 8.59 17.64
N GLU A 197 11.43 7.81 18.72
CA GLU A 197 12.10 6.52 18.73
C GLU A 197 11.44 5.50 17.80
N ALA A 198 10.10 5.47 17.77
CA ALA A 198 9.36 4.55 16.91
C ALA A 198 9.68 4.73 15.41
N VAL A 199 9.98 5.97 14.99
CA VAL A 199 10.38 6.29 13.61
C VAL A 199 11.89 6.10 13.41
N ALA A 200 12.73 6.61 14.32
CA ALA A 200 14.19 6.59 14.16
C ALA A 200 14.79 5.17 14.31
N GLY A 201 14.25 4.35 15.21
CA GLY A 201 14.81 3.04 15.56
C GLY A 201 15.00 2.09 14.38
N PRO A 202 13.97 1.89 13.51
CA PRO A 202 14.12 1.11 12.29
C PRO A 202 15.14 1.71 11.29
N LEU A 203 15.26 3.04 11.24
CA LEU A 203 16.14 3.74 10.29
C LEU A 203 17.62 3.66 10.65
N GLY A 204 17.98 3.48 11.93
CA GLY A 204 19.37 3.30 12.37
C GLY A 204 20.07 2.08 11.76
N ARG A 205 19.30 1.17 11.14
CA ARG A 205 19.79 -0.01 10.41
C ARG A 205 20.10 0.27 8.93
N VAL A 206 19.87 1.49 8.46
CA VAL A 206 19.95 1.90 7.05
C VAL A 206 21.25 2.66 6.76
N LYS A 207 21.85 2.39 5.59
CA LYS A 207 22.67 3.36 4.85
C LYS A 207 21.94 3.70 3.54
N GLY A 208 22.04 4.96 3.09
CA GLY A 208 21.15 5.65 2.15
C GLY A 208 20.85 5.00 0.78
N ASP A 209 20.06 5.75 -0.01
CA ASP A 209 19.52 5.50 -1.36
C ASP A 209 18.32 4.53 -1.49
N LEU A 210 17.82 3.94 -0.40
CA LEU A 210 16.62 3.06 -0.43
C LEU A 210 15.27 3.80 -0.39
N PHE A 211 15.26 5.06 0.03
CA PHE A 211 14.04 5.84 0.16
C PHE A 211 14.02 6.97 -0.86
N THR A 212 12.97 7.01 -1.68
CA THR A 212 12.74 8.07 -2.65
C THR A 212 11.80 9.11 -2.05
N VAL A 213 11.98 10.38 -2.42
CA VAL A 213 11.07 11.45 -1.99
C VAL A 213 9.79 11.36 -2.81
N HIS A 214 8.66 11.11 -2.16
CA HIS A 214 7.35 11.12 -2.82
C HIS A 214 6.82 12.55 -3.02
N ARG A 215 6.20 12.79 -4.18
CA ARG A 215 5.76 14.11 -4.65
C ARG A 215 4.27 14.36 -4.42
N TRP A 216 3.81 14.17 -3.20
CA TRP A 216 2.40 14.39 -2.85
C TRP A 216 1.95 15.85 -3.00
N GLU A 217 2.88 16.81 -3.18
CA GLU A 217 2.50 18.19 -3.49
C GLU A 217 1.74 18.30 -4.81
N LEU A 218 2.00 17.43 -5.78
CA LEU A 218 1.25 17.43 -7.03
C LEU A 218 -0.20 17.02 -6.78
N LEU A 219 -0.42 15.99 -5.96
CA LEU A 219 -1.75 15.53 -5.59
C LEU A 219 -2.48 16.56 -4.72
N ALA A 220 -1.79 17.19 -3.78
CA ALA A 220 -2.34 18.25 -2.92
C ALA A 220 -2.80 19.49 -3.69
N GLY A 221 -2.26 19.74 -4.89
CA GLY A 221 -2.71 20.81 -5.78
C GLY A 221 -4.11 20.59 -6.32
N GLU A 222 -4.50 19.33 -6.52
CA GLU A 222 -5.78 18.97 -7.15
C GLU A 222 -6.80 18.43 -6.15
N TYR A 223 -6.36 17.79 -5.07
CA TYR A 223 -7.20 17.07 -4.10
C TYR A 223 -7.07 17.60 -2.67
N ASN A 224 -8.08 17.30 -1.86
CA ASN A 224 -7.96 17.40 -0.42
C ASN A 224 -7.27 16.12 0.05
N ILE A 225 -5.98 16.17 0.35
CA ILE A 225 -5.24 14.98 0.79
C ILE A 225 -5.04 14.98 2.29
N SER A 226 -4.84 13.79 2.85
CA SER A 226 -4.25 13.59 4.17
C SER A 226 -3.23 12.47 4.03
N VAL A 227 -1.99 12.68 4.48
CA VAL A 227 -0.93 11.66 4.46
C VAL A 227 -0.72 11.19 5.90
N VAL A 228 -0.81 9.89 6.13
CA VAL A 228 -0.76 9.30 7.48
C VAL A 228 0.12 8.06 7.52
N SER A 229 0.59 7.71 8.72
CA SER A 229 1.22 6.42 8.96
C SER A 229 0.16 5.30 9.03
N PRO A 230 0.56 4.02 8.85
CA PRO A 230 -0.32 2.87 9.07
C PRO A 230 -1.06 2.87 10.42
N SER A 231 -0.39 3.37 11.47
CA SER A 231 -0.93 3.39 12.83
C SER A 231 -2.12 4.34 13.01
N GLU A 232 -2.27 5.30 12.09
CA GLU A 232 -3.31 6.32 12.10
C GLU A 232 -4.46 5.97 11.14
N LEU A 233 -4.32 4.92 10.32
CA LEU A 233 -5.26 4.58 9.24
C LEU A 233 -6.70 4.54 9.73
N ARG A 234 -6.99 3.78 10.80
CA ARG A 234 -8.38 3.62 11.30
C ARG A 234 -9.02 4.94 11.68
N LYS A 235 -8.29 5.76 12.45
CA LYS A 235 -8.76 7.09 12.84
C LYS A 235 -8.94 8.00 11.62
N ALA A 236 -8.02 7.94 10.66
CA ALA A 236 -8.12 8.73 9.44
C ALA A 236 -9.33 8.32 8.58
N LEU A 237 -9.67 7.03 8.49
CA LEU A 237 -10.88 6.58 7.78
C LEU A 237 -12.16 7.17 8.41
N GLU A 238 -12.20 7.24 9.74
CA GLU A 238 -13.34 7.80 10.51
C GLU A 238 -13.41 9.34 10.41
N ASP A 239 -12.30 10.03 10.66
CA ASP A 239 -12.28 11.49 10.75
C ASP A 239 -12.25 12.17 9.38
N PHE A 240 -11.54 11.59 8.41
CA PHE A 240 -11.31 12.18 7.10
C PHE A 240 -12.31 11.70 6.06
N GLU A 241 -12.85 10.48 6.20
CA GLU A 241 -13.83 9.87 5.29
C GLU A 241 -13.45 9.99 3.79
N PRO A 242 -12.32 9.38 3.37
CA PRO A 242 -11.81 9.49 2.01
C PRO A 242 -12.69 8.83 0.94
N GLN A 243 -12.69 9.40 -0.26
CA GLN A 243 -13.28 8.77 -1.45
C GLN A 243 -12.31 7.80 -2.12
N VAL A 244 -11.00 7.99 -1.93
CA VAL A 244 -9.94 7.08 -2.39
C VAL A 244 -8.90 6.92 -1.30
N VAL A 245 -8.46 5.68 -1.08
CA VAL A 245 -7.32 5.35 -0.21
C VAL A 245 -6.14 4.90 -1.09
N ILE A 246 -4.98 5.49 -0.88
CA ILE A 246 -3.71 5.11 -1.52
C ILE A 246 -2.84 4.42 -0.47
N LEU A 247 -2.46 3.17 -0.69
CA LEU A 247 -1.46 2.46 0.11
C LEU A 247 -0.10 2.55 -0.60
N SER A 248 0.75 3.46 -0.13
CA SER A 248 2.01 3.78 -0.80
C SER A 248 3.20 3.07 -0.17
N ASN A 249 3.83 2.20 -0.96
CA ASN A 249 5.14 1.62 -0.65
C ASN A 249 5.31 1.08 0.79
N LEU A 250 4.35 0.28 1.26
CA LEU A 250 4.36 -0.32 2.61
C LEU A 250 5.27 -1.57 2.68
N TRP A 251 6.54 -1.42 2.31
CA TRP A 251 7.46 -2.54 2.14
C TRP A 251 8.29 -2.88 3.37
N LEU A 252 8.46 -1.98 4.35
CA LEU A 252 9.09 -2.34 5.62
C LEU A 252 8.11 -3.12 6.52
N PRO A 253 8.58 -4.12 7.30
CA PRO A 253 7.73 -4.85 8.23
C PRO A 253 6.95 -3.94 9.19
N GLU A 254 7.60 -2.89 9.70
CA GLU A 254 7.01 -1.91 10.62
C GLU A 254 5.97 -1.00 9.95
N TRP A 255 5.96 -0.95 8.61
CA TRP A 255 5.01 -0.21 7.81
C TRP A 255 3.80 -1.05 7.37
N GLY A 256 3.83 -2.35 7.66
CA GLY A 256 2.75 -3.25 7.32
C GLY A 256 1.45 -2.90 8.03
N LEU A 257 0.33 -3.06 7.34
CA LEU A 257 -1.00 -3.01 7.95
C LEU A 257 -1.19 -4.25 8.83
N SER A 258 -1.72 -4.03 10.04
CA SER A 258 -2.14 -5.15 10.89
C SER A 258 -3.41 -5.82 10.34
N GLY A 259 -3.75 -7.00 10.86
CA GLY A 259 -5.00 -7.67 10.50
C GLY A 259 -6.25 -6.83 10.84
N GLU A 260 -6.20 -6.04 11.90
CA GLU A 260 -7.29 -5.13 12.27
C GLU A 260 -7.38 -3.93 11.30
N ASP A 261 -6.25 -3.38 10.89
CA ASP A 261 -6.20 -2.26 9.94
C ASP A 261 -6.69 -2.69 8.56
N MET A 262 -6.26 -3.88 8.08
CA MET A 262 -6.75 -4.44 6.82
C MET A 262 -8.25 -4.72 6.85
N LYS A 263 -8.77 -5.21 7.99
CA LYS A 263 -10.20 -5.42 8.16
C LYS A 263 -10.96 -4.08 8.16
N ALA A 264 -10.48 -3.08 8.88
CA ALA A 264 -11.10 -1.75 8.91
C ALA A 264 -11.12 -1.11 7.51
N LEU A 265 -10.01 -1.19 6.78
CA LEU A 265 -9.93 -0.71 5.40
C LEU A 265 -10.91 -1.46 4.49
N HIS A 266 -10.90 -2.79 4.52
CA HIS A 266 -11.82 -3.62 3.74
C HIS A 266 -13.28 -3.23 4.01
N ASP A 267 -13.68 -3.19 5.29
CA ASP A 267 -15.04 -2.82 5.70
C ASP A 267 -15.40 -1.40 5.20
N TYR A 268 -14.46 -0.46 5.28
CA TYR A 268 -14.64 0.92 4.80
C TYR A 268 -14.85 0.99 3.28
N LEU A 269 -14.03 0.30 2.48
CA LEU A 269 -14.12 0.29 1.01
C LEU A 269 -15.48 -0.24 0.56
N HIS A 270 -15.94 -1.36 1.13
CA HIS A 270 -17.23 -1.97 0.81
C HIS A 270 -18.43 -1.10 1.23
N LEU A 271 -18.39 -0.50 2.43
CA LEU A 271 -19.51 0.29 2.96
C LEU A 271 -19.68 1.63 2.26
N ASN A 272 -18.58 2.25 1.82
CA ASN A 272 -18.59 3.60 1.26
C ASN A 272 -18.39 3.63 -0.26
N GLY A 273 -18.09 2.49 -0.90
CA GLY A 273 -17.70 2.43 -2.30
C GLY A 273 -16.42 3.23 -2.59
N ALA A 274 -15.54 3.37 -1.60
CA ALA A 274 -14.31 4.14 -1.72
C ALA A 274 -13.29 3.39 -2.58
N GLY A 275 -12.58 4.10 -3.46
CA GLY A 275 -11.57 3.51 -4.34
C GLY A 275 -10.30 3.12 -3.57
N LEU A 276 -9.59 2.11 -4.07
CA LEU A 276 -8.31 1.67 -3.53
C LEU A 276 -7.22 1.77 -4.60
N ILE A 277 -6.09 2.40 -4.27
CA ILE A 277 -4.87 2.37 -5.08
C ILE A 277 -3.75 1.81 -4.23
N VAL A 278 -3.01 0.85 -4.76
CA VAL A 278 -1.87 0.23 -4.10
C VAL A 278 -0.66 0.38 -5.00
N THR A 279 0.39 1.05 -4.53
CA THR A 279 1.60 1.27 -5.33
C THR A 279 2.65 0.18 -5.08
N SER A 280 3.80 0.34 -5.74
CA SER A 280 4.97 -0.55 -5.65
C SER A 280 5.33 -0.87 -4.19
N GLY A 281 5.94 -2.03 -3.90
CA GLY A 281 6.42 -2.40 -2.57
C GLY A 281 5.36 -2.81 -1.53
N THR A 282 4.11 -2.32 -1.62
CA THR A 282 3.06 -2.68 -0.65
C THR A 282 2.72 -4.18 -0.68
N LEU A 283 2.81 -4.84 -1.82
CA LEU A 283 2.59 -6.30 -1.93
C LEU A 283 3.87 -7.15 -1.75
N LEU A 284 4.96 -6.57 -1.23
CA LEU A 284 6.22 -7.30 -1.04
C LEU A 284 6.06 -8.38 0.06
N ASP A 285 6.01 -9.65 -0.36
CA ASP A 285 5.61 -10.77 0.50
C ASP A 285 6.72 -11.31 1.41
N SER A 286 7.96 -10.95 1.13
CA SER A 286 9.14 -11.25 1.93
C SER A 286 9.18 -10.50 3.27
N THR A 287 8.63 -9.29 3.29
CA THR A 287 8.64 -8.38 4.45
C THR A 287 7.26 -8.29 5.06
N ASN A 288 6.22 -8.24 4.21
CA ASN A 288 4.83 -8.15 4.61
C ASN A 288 3.98 -9.28 3.98
N PRO A 289 4.25 -10.56 4.26
CA PRO A 289 3.48 -11.68 3.72
C PRO A 289 1.98 -11.61 4.05
N GLN A 290 1.60 -10.92 5.13
CA GLN A 290 0.22 -10.68 5.51
C GLN A 290 -0.55 -9.81 4.52
N HIS A 291 0.11 -8.94 3.75
CA HIS A 291 -0.53 -8.15 2.68
C HIS A 291 -0.94 -9.02 1.49
N ILE A 292 -0.18 -10.08 1.21
CA ILE A 292 -0.65 -11.15 0.32
C ILE A 292 -1.75 -11.94 1.01
N GLY A 293 -1.49 -12.41 2.23
CA GLY A 293 -2.44 -13.16 3.05
C GLY A 293 -2.57 -14.63 2.63
N THR A 294 -3.33 -15.38 3.41
CA THR A 294 -3.64 -16.78 3.12
C THR A 294 -4.99 -16.91 2.43
N PRO A 295 -5.23 -17.98 1.67
CA PRO A 295 -6.45 -18.12 0.89
C PRO A 295 -7.71 -17.99 1.78
N GLY A 296 -8.60 -17.07 1.40
CA GLY A 296 -9.89 -16.84 2.09
C GLY A 296 -9.85 -15.75 3.17
N ASN A 297 -8.66 -15.29 3.58
CA ASN A 297 -8.53 -14.20 4.54
C ASN A 297 -8.52 -12.83 3.85
N ILE A 298 -8.97 -11.81 4.58
CA ILE A 298 -8.84 -10.40 4.17
C ILE A 298 -7.35 -10.04 4.14
N SER A 299 -6.93 -9.49 3.01
CA SER A 299 -5.59 -8.95 2.77
C SER A 299 -5.63 -7.91 1.66
N VAL A 300 -4.55 -7.14 1.50
CA VAL A 300 -4.42 -6.16 0.40
C VAL A 300 -4.58 -6.84 -0.96
N ALA A 301 -3.98 -8.02 -1.16
CA ALA A 301 -4.13 -8.78 -2.40
C ALA A 301 -5.59 -9.21 -2.65
N SER A 302 -6.36 -9.57 -1.61
CA SER A 302 -7.79 -9.88 -1.78
C SER A 302 -8.63 -8.65 -2.13
N MET A 303 -8.33 -7.49 -1.54
CA MET A 303 -9.00 -6.22 -1.88
C MET A 303 -8.72 -5.78 -3.32
N LEU A 304 -7.55 -6.14 -3.85
CA LEU A 304 -7.18 -5.94 -5.25
C LEU A 304 -7.77 -7.00 -6.21
N ARG A 305 -8.45 -8.03 -5.69
CA ARG A 305 -8.97 -9.19 -6.44
C ARG A 305 -7.85 -10.00 -7.09
N MET A 306 -6.75 -10.13 -6.35
CA MET A 306 -5.54 -10.87 -6.71
C MET A 306 -5.36 -12.13 -5.85
N GLU A 307 -6.44 -12.83 -5.53
CA GLU A 307 -6.40 -14.07 -4.72
C GLU A 307 -5.51 -15.21 -5.25
N PRO A 308 -5.19 -15.31 -6.56
CA PRO A 308 -4.15 -16.23 -7.00
C PRO A 308 -2.79 -16.03 -6.31
N LEU A 309 -2.47 -14.83 -5.81
CA LEU A 309 -1.29 -14.60 -4.97
C LEU A 309 -1.39 -15.28 -3.61
N GLN A 310 -2.58 -15.28 -2.99
CA GLN A 310 -2.81 -15.99 -1.73
C GLN A 310 -2.56 -17.50 -1.90
N LEU A 311 -2.99 -18.06 -3.04
CA LEU A 311 -2.71 -19.45 -3.39
C LEU A 311 -1.21 -19.68 -3.56
N ALA A 312 -0.50 -18.78 -4.23
CA ALA A 312 0.95 -18.86 -4.40
C ALA A 312 1.68 -18.99 -3.07
N LEU A 313 1.28 -18.18 -2.10
CA LEU A 313 1.86 -18.20 -0.77
C LEU A 313 1.60 -19.55 -0.05
N ALA A 314 0.39 -20.09 -0.19
CA ALA A 314 0.04 -21.41 0.34
C ALA A 314 0.80 -22.55 -0.35
N VAL A 315 0.96 -22.50 -1.68
CA VAL A 315 1.74 -23.47 -2.47
C VAL A 315 3.20 -23.43 -2.03
N ARG A 316 3.78 -22.25 -1.88
CA ARG A 316 5.16 -22.05 -1.41
C ARG A 316 5.42 -22.82 -0.12
N LYS A 317 4.49 -22.70 0.83
CA LYS A 317 4.54 -23.43 2.10
C LYS A 317 4.39 -24.95 1.91
N ALA A 318 3.45 -25.39 1.08
CA ALA A 318 3.21 -26.80 0.82
C ALA A 318 4.38 -27.50 0.12
N LEU A 319 5.13 -26.78 -0.72
CA LEU A 319 6.29 -27.28 -1.46
C LEU A 319 7.63 -27.08 -0.73
N ASN A 320 7.62 -26.47 0.46
CA ASN A 320 8.81 -26.18 1.26
C ASN A 320 9.86 -25.31 0.51
N VAL A 321 9.39 -24.28 -0.19
CA VAL A 321 10.23 -23.31 -0.94
C VAL A 321 10.04 -21.88 -0.40
N SER A 322 10.05 -21.74 0.93
CA SER A 322 9.71 -20.51 1.65
C SER A 322 10.63 -19.31 1.37
N ASP A 323 11.81 -19.55 0.83
CA ASP A 323 12.83 -18.58 0.45
C ASP A 323 12.60 -17.93 -0.93
N VAL A 324 11.58 -18.39 -1.67
CA VAL A 324 11.22 -17.83 -2.98
C VAL A 324 10.20 -16.70 -2.81
N PRO A 325 10.57 -15.43 -3.04
CA PRO A 325 9.61 -14.33 -2.97
C PRO A 325 8.64 -14.39 -4.17
N LEU A 326 7.40 -13.96 -3.95
CA LEU A 326 6.37 -13.83 -4.99
C LEU A 326 6.47 -12.47 -5.69
N MET A 327 6.76 -11.43 -4.92
CA MET A 327 6.90 -10.05 -5.37
C MET A 327 8.31 -9.57 -5.01
N VAL A 328 8.96 -8.84 -5.92
CA VAL A 328 10.33 -8.35 -5.72
C VAL A 328 10.43 -6.91 -6.21
N MET A 329 11.04 -6.04 -5.40
CA MET A 329 11.12 -4.60 -5.65
C MET A 329 12.31 -4.16 -6.52
N ASN A 330 12.26 -2.89 -6.93
CA ASN A 330 13.38 -2.10 -7.46
C ASN A 330 14.05 -2.64 -8.74
N VAL A 331 13.23 -3.08 -9.67
CA VAL A 331 13.66 -3.32 -11.04
C VAL A 331 13.22 -2.14 -11.89
N ASN A 332 14.13 -1.47 -12.58
CA ASN A 332 13.77 -0.52 -13.64
C ASN A 332 14.51 -0.94 -14.92
N THR A 333 13.79 -1.59 -15.82
CA THR A 333 14.35 -2.08 -17.09
C THR A 333 14.47 -0.98 -18.15
N GLY A 334 13.99 0.24 -17.88
CA GLY A 334 14.06 1.39 -18.77
C GLY A 334 13.15 1.30 -20.01
N TYR A 335 12.19 0.38 -20.02
CA TYR A 335 11.22 0.27 -21.11
C TYR A 335 10.04 1.21 -20.89
N PRO A 336 9.53 1.85 -21.96
CA PRO A 336 8.39 2.75 -21.84
C PRO A 336 7.11 2.01 -21.49
N LEU A 337 6.23 2.74 -20.82
CA LEU A 337 4.90 2.32 -20.42
C LEU A 337 3.90 2.57 -21.56
N THR A 338 3.27 1.51 -22.04
CA THR A 338 2.17 1.58 -22.99
C THR A 338 0.84 1.60 -22.23
N LEU A 339 0.04 2.65 -22.46
CA LEU A 339 -1.27 2.86 -21.84
C LEU A 339 -2.40 2.23 -22.67
N SER A 340 -3.37 1.63 -21.99
CA SER A 340 -4.57 1.03 -22.56
C SER A 340 -5.72 2.01 -22.66
N ARG A 341 -6.49 1.94 -23.75
CA ARG A 341 -7.74 2.68 -23.93
C ARG A 341 -8.93 2.12 -23.17
N LYS A 342 -8.77 0.98 -22.47
CA LYS A 342 -9.83 0.32 -21.70
C LYS A 342 -10.02 0.90 -20.30
N GLY A 343 -9.22 1.91 -19.92
CA GLY A 343 -9.21 2.50 -18.59
C GLY A 343 -9.35 4.02 -18.64
N PRO A 344 -8.73 4.74 -17.69
CA PRO A 344 -8.80 6.20 -17.68
C PRO A 344 -7.91 6.89 -18.70
N PHE A 345 -7.11 6.14 -19.46
CA PHE A 345 -6.13 6.70 -20.37
C PHE A 345 -6.67 6.76 -21.81
N ASP A 346 -6.20 7.76 -22.57
CA ASP A 346 -6.46 7.88 -24.02
C ASP A 346 -5.60 6.92 -24.88
N GLY A 347 -4.83 6.06 -24.22
CA GLY A 347 -3.75 5.27 -24.79
C GLY A 347 -2.48 6.08 -25.03
N GLY A 348 -1.45 5.43 -25.57
CA GLY A 348 -0.17 6.06 -25.86
C GLY A 348 1.00 5.29 -25.26
N ARG A 349 2.19 5.85 -25.43
CA ARG A 349 3.45 5.28 -24.94
C ARG A 349 4.24 6.39 -24.26
N LEU A 350 4.62 6.17 -23.01
CA LEU A 350 5.27 7.16 -22.16
C LEU A 350 6.60 6.59 -21.65
N GLU A 351 7.65 7.40 -21.68
CA GLU A 351 8.86 7.08 -20.93
C GLU A 351 8.56 7.28 -19.44
N VAL A 352 8.85 6.27 -18.63
CA VAL A 352 8.71 6.31 -17.17
C VAL A 352 10.06 6.00 -16.55
N ASN A 353 10.43 6.73 -15.50
CA ASN A 353 11.72 6.56 -14.84
C ASN A 353 11.55 6.35 -13.33
N VAL A 354 10.80 5.31 -12.98
CA VAL A 354 10.50 4.94 -11.59
C VAL A 354 10.82 3.48 -11.34
N SER A 355 11.11 3.15 -10.09
CA SER A 355 11.32 1.77 -9.64
C SER A 355 10.05 0.95 -9.80
N THR A 356 10.22 -0.36 -10.07
CA THR A 356 9.09 -1.26 -10.25
C THR A 356 9.21 -2.52 -9.41
N THR A 357 8.07 -3.02 -8.93
CA THR A 357 7.92 -4.33 -8.31
C THR A 357 7.53 -5.35 -9.39
N VAL A 358 8.29 -6.44 -9.48
CA VAL A 358 8.02 -7.58 -10.36
C VAL A 358 7.38 -8.72 -9.57
N GLY A 359 6.66 -9.61 -10.24
CA GLY A 359 5.97 -10.75 -9.62
C GLY A 359 4.53 -10.92 -10.11
N TRP A 360 3.91 -9.84 -10.59
CA TRP A 360 2.53 -9.84 -11.12
C TRP A 360 2.38 -10.61 -12.46
N GLN A 361 3.49 -10.97 -13.12
CA GLN A 361 3.53 -11.57 -14.46
C GLN A 361 2.84 -12.94 -14.58
N TYR A 362 2.39 -13.56 -13.49
CA TYR A 362 1.58 -14.78 -13.55
C TYR A 362 0.24 -14.57 -14.28
N TYR A 363 -0.25 -13.33 -14.42
CA TYR A 363 -1.39 -12.97 -15.28
C TYR A 363 -1.07 -12.97 -16.78
N LEU A 364 0.22 -12.99 -17.16
CA LEU A 364 0.61 -12.89 -18.55
C LEU A 364 0.55 -14.23 -19.28
N PRO A 365 0.22 -14.22 -20.59
CA PRO A 365 0.49 -15.34 -21.47
C PRO A 365 1.96 -15.78 -21.38
N ALA A 366 2.21 -17.08 -21.58
CA ALA A 366 3.55 -17.67 -21.44
C ALA A 366 4.63 -16.93 -22.27
N GLN A 367 4.29 -16.49 -23.48
CA GLN A 367 5.23 -15.75 -24.33
C GLN A 367 5.61 -14.38 -23.72
N ALA A 368 4.63 -13.61 -23.26
CA ALA A 368 4.86 -12.29 -22.66
C ALA A 368 5.63 -12.39 -21.34
N ARG A 369 5.30 -13.41 -20.53
CA ARG A 369 6.07 -13.72 -19.31
C ARG A 369 7.52 -14.05 -19.62
N GLY A 370 7.78 -14.91 -20.61
CA GLY A 370 9.14 -15.21 -21.01
C GLY A 370 9.92 -14.00 -21.53
N ILE A 371 9.25 -12.97 -22.04
CA ILE A 371 9.89 -11.67 -22.37
C ILE A 371 10.28 -10.94 -21.07
N ALA A 372 9.35 -10.82 -20.12
CA ALA A 372 9.61 -10.21 -18.82
C ALA A 372 10.79 -10.89 -18.10
N ASP A 373 10.76 -12.22 -17.99
CA ASP A 373 11.77 -13.00 -17.30
C ASP A 373 13.17 -12.69 -17.87
N ARG A 374 13.32 -12.71 -19.20
CA ARG A 374 14.60 -12.39 -19.87
C ARG A 374 15.03 -10.93 -19.65
N SER A 375 14.10 -9.99 -19.65
CA SER A 375 14.42 -8.58 -19.45
C SER A 375 14.86 -8.29 -18.02
N VAL A 376 14.23 -8.90 -17.03
CA VAL A 376 14.66 -8.76 -15.63
C VAL A 376 15.97 -9.50 -15.38
N GLU A 377 16.17 -10.70 -15.94
CA GLU A 377 17.46 -11.40 -15.90
C GLU A 377 18.59 -10.58 -16.51
N LEU A 378 18.32 -9.90 -17.64
CA LEU A 378 19.26 -8.98 -18.26
C LEU A 378 19.61 -7.82 -17.34
N PHE A 379 18.60 -7.16 -16.75
CA PHE A 379 18.78 -6.08 -15.79
C PHE A 379 19.64 -6.51 -14.60
N ILE A 380 19.34 -7.66 -13.99
CA ILE A 380 20.10 -8.20 -12.86
C ILE A 380 21.55 -8.49 -13.27
N ARG A 381 21.76 -9.05 -14.47
CA ARG A 381 23.11 -9.34 -14.96
C ARG A 381 23.93 -8.06 -15.17
N GLU A 382 23.31 -7.02 -15.69
CA GLU A 382 23.97 -5.73 -15.97
C GLU A 382 24.16 -4.89 -14.71
N ASN A 383 23.26 -5.00 -13.73
CA ASN A 383 23.25 -4.21 -12.48
C ASN A 383 23.58 -5.03 -11.24
N GLY A 384 24.18 -6.22 -11.39
CA GLY A 384 24.26 -7.21 -10.32
C GLY A 384 25.00 -6.76 -9.06
N ARG A 385 25.87 -5.75 -9.15
CA ARG A 385 26.48 -5.12 -7.96
C ARG A 385 25.45 -4.34 -7.15
N ALA A 386 24.72 -3.43 -7.81
CA ALA A 386 23.71 -2.60 -7.17
C ALA A 386 22.57 -3.47 -6.60
N VAL A 387 22.15 -4.52 -7.33
CA VAL A 387 21.14 -5.47 -6.85
C VAL A 387 21.62 -6.17 -5.57
N ARG A 388 22.87 -6.63 -5.49
CA ARG A 388 23.41 -7.26 -4.26
C ARG A 388 23.54 -6.29 -3.09
N GLU A 389 23.97 -5.06 -3.35
CA GLU A 389 24.04 -4.01 -2.32
C GLU A 389 22.64 -3.71 -1.76
N MET A 390 21.63 -3.67 -2.62
CA MET A 390 20.23 -3.53 -2.22
C MET A 390 19.71 -4.75 -1.46
N GLU A 391 19.99 -5.97 -1.93
CA GLU A 391 19.63 -7.21 -1.21
C GLU A 391 20.19 -7.21 0.21
N GLU A 392 21.46 -6.85 0.37
CA GLU A 392 22.12 -6.78 1.68
C GLU A 392 21.48 -5.69 2.56
N ALA A 393 21.18 -4.52 1.99
CA ALA A 393 20.54 -3.44 2.72
C ALA A 393 19.13 -3.81 3.19
N VAL A 394 18.30 -4.41 2.32
CA VAL A 394 16.96 -4.90 2.70
C VAL A 394 17.06 -6.04 3.71
N ALA A 395 18.04 -6.94 3.58
CA ALA A 395 18.25 -8.01 4.55
C ALA A 395 18.70 -7.48 5.93
N ASN A 396 19.55 -6.46 5.97
CA ASN A 396 19.94 -5.81 7.21
C ASN A 396 18.77 -5.08 7.89
N LEU A 397 17.88 -4.50 7.07
CA LEU A 397 16.68 -3.82 7.54
C LEU A 397 15.63 -4.75 8.11
N THR A 398 15.30 -5.78 7.34
CA THR A 398 14.08 -6.58 7.52
C THR A 398 14.35 -8.00 7.99
N GLY A 399 15.61 -8.44 7.96
CA GLY A 399 16.00 -9.84 8.14
C GLY A 399 15.65 -10.74 6.94
N ALA A 400 14.94 -10.23 5.93
CA ALA A 400 14.51 -11.00 4.78
C ALA A 400 15.61 -11.03 3.70
N ARG A 401 15.92 -12.23 3.21
CA ARG A 401 16.79 -12.42 2.05
C ARG A 401 15.93 -12.76 0.84
N PHE A 402 16.34 -12.23 -0.31
CA PHE A 402 15.64 -12.40 -1.57
C PHE A 402 16.56 -13.07 -2.56
N ASN A 403 16.02 -14.01 -3.32
CA ASN A 403 16.73 -14.58 -4.46
C ASN A 403 15.96 -14.23 -5.73
N PHE A 404 16.41 -13.17 -6.43
CA PHE A 404 15.78 -12.71 -7.67
C PHE A 404 15.71 -13.81 -8.73
N SER A 405 16.62 -14.80 -8.74
CA SER A 405 16.61 -15.86 -9.76
C SER A 405 15.45 -16.85 -9.59
N MET A 406 14.89 -16.98 -8.38
CA MET A 406 13.87 -17.99 -8.06
C MET A 406 12.43 -17.48 -8.24
N THR A 407 12.21 -16.16 -8.21
CA THR A 407 10.90 -15.51 -8.32
C THR A 407 10.16 -15.91 -9.61
N PHE A 408 10.86 -15.94 -10.74
CA PHE A 408 10.26 -16.16 -12.07
C PHE A 408 9.65 -17.57 -12.20
N ALA A 409 10.25 -18.56 -11.55
CA ALA A 409 9.76 -19.92 -11.60
C ALA A 409 8.37 -20.06 -10.94
N MET A 410 8.08 -19.26 -9.91
CA MET A 410 6.79 -19.33 -9.19
C MET A 410 5.65 -18.71 -9.99
N ALA A 411 5.90 -17.60 -10.70
CA ALA A 411 4.93 -17.05 -11.66
C ALA A 411 4.58 -18.07 -12.76
N GLY A 412 5.57 -18.86 -13.17
CA GLY A 412 5.45 -20.10 -13.94
C GLY A 412 4.35 -21.04 -13.44
N ALA A 413 4.52 -21.52 -12.21
CA ALA A 413 3.64 -22.51 -11.59
C ALA A 413 2.20 -22.03 -11.42
N LEU A 414 2.01 -20.77 -10.99
CA LEU A 414 0.68 -20.19 -10.82
C LEU A 414 -0.10 -20.12 -12.12
N ALA A 415 0.56 -19.69 -13.20
CA ALA A 415 -0.13 -19.58 -14.47
C ALA A 415 -0.53 -20.96 -15.04
N ASN A 416 0.12 -22.03 -14.60
CA ASN A 416 -0.12 -23.40 -15.04
C ASN A 416 -0.96 -24.23 -14.04
N MET A 417 -1.48 -23.64 -12.97
CA MET A 417 -2.30 -24.39 -12.01
C MET A 417 -3.54 -25.00 -12.66
N GLU A 418 -4.05 -26.09 -12.09
CA GLU A 418 -5.32 -26.69 -12.48
C GLU A 418 -6.33 -26.54 -11.33
N VAL A 419 -7.50 -25.96 -11.62
CA VAL A 419 -8.61 -25.91 -10.67
C VAL A 419 -9.48 -27.15 -10.84
N VAL A 420 -9.67 -27.89 -9.74
CA VAL A 420 -10.49 -29.11 -9.66
C VAL A 420 -11.66 -28.92 -8.70
N ASP A 421 -12.58 -29.87 -8.59
CA ASP A 421 -13.81 -29.71 -7.79
C ASP A 421 -13.58 -29.64 -6.27
N GLY A 422 -12.39 -30.01 -5.78
CA GLY A 422 -12.04 -29.96 -4.36
C GLY A 422 -10.91 -28.99 -4.01
N GLY A 423 -10.40 -28.21 -4.97
CA GLY A 423 -9.22 -27.38 -4.73
C GLY A 423 -8.41 -27.08 -5.98
N VAL A 424 -7.10 -26.90 -5.79
CA VAL A 424 -6.16 -26.54 -6.85
C VAL A 424 -4.97 -27.48 -6.83
N LEU A 425 -4.55 -27.93 -8.01
CA LEU A 425 -3.31 -28.65 -8.23
C LEU A 425 -2.27 -27.68 -8.82
N VAL A 426 -1.10 -27.61 -8.20
CA VAL A 426 0.02 -26.80 -8.67
C VAL A 426 1.27 -27.66 -8.79
N THR A 427 1.98 -27.50 -9.90
CA THR A 427 3.26 -28.18 -10.16
C THR A 427 4.38 -27.15 -10.28
N TYR A 428 5.48 -27.37 -9.57
CA TYR A 428 6.66 -26.52 -9.57
C TYR A 428 7.92 -27.38 -9.43
N GLY A 429 8.88 -27.24 -10.34
CA GLY A 429 10.15 -27.98 -10.28
C GLY A 429 10.01 -29.51 -10.26
N GLY A 430 8.96 -30.06 -10.86
CA GLY A 430 8.63 -31.50 -10.81
C GLY A 430 7.91 -31.96 -9.53
N LEU A 431 7.79 -31.08 -8.52
CA LEU A 431 6.96 -31.30 -7.34
C LEU A 431 5.51 -30.92 -7.65
N SER A 432 4.55 -31.61 -7.04
CA SER A 432 3.13 -31.26 -7.15
C SER A 432 2.51 -31.13 -5.76
N ALA A 433 1.70 -30.10 -5.57
CA ALA A 433 0.92 -29.86 -4.37
C ALA A 433 -0.56 -29.75 -4.73
N THR A 434 -1.40 -30.42 -3.95
CA THR A 434 -2.85 -30.25 -3.99
C THR A 434 -3.27 -29.42 -2.79
N LEU A 435 -3.87 -28.26 -3.05
CA LEU A 435 -4.41 -27.39 -2.02
C LEU A 435 -5.93 -27.55 -1.98
N PRO A 436 -6.50 -28.11 -0.91
CA PRO A 436 -7.95 -28.11 -0.73
C PRO A 436 -8.42 -26.68 -0.50
N LEU A 437 -9.53 -26.31 -1.13
CA LEU A 437 -10.16 -24.99 -0.96
C LEU A 437 -11.61 -25.15 -0.49
N GLU A 438 -12.04 -24.26 0.40
CA GLU A 438 -13.45 -24.16 0.79
C GLU A 438 -14.30 -23.64 -0.37
N GLY A 439 -15.60 -23.98 -0.37
CA GLY A 439 -16.51 -23.75 -1.51
C GLY A 439 -16.49 -22.31 -2.05
N LYS A 440 -16.58 -21.30 -1.17
CA LYS A 440 -16.62 -19.89 -1.58
C LYS A 440 -15.37 -19.46 -2.32
N LEU A 441 -14.23 -19.71 -1.70
CA LEU A 441 -12.93 -19.40 -2.28
C LEU A 441 -12.67 -20.21 -3.55
N LEU A 442 -13.05 -21.49 -3.58
CA LEU A 442 -12.87 -22.36 -4.72
C LEU A 442 -13.54 -21.80 -5.97
N GLU A 443 -14.79 -21.33 -5.87
CA GLU A 443 -15.52 -20.82 -7.02
C GLU A 443 -14.97 -19.47 -7.49
N ARG A 444 -14.56 -18.57 -6.58
CA ARG A 444 -13.83 -17.34 -6.97
C ARG A 444 -12.52 -17.65 -7.69
N VAL A 445 -11.74 -18.60 -7.18
CA VAL A 445 -10.49 -19.06 -7.81
C VAL A 445 -10.76 -19.70 -9.17
N ARG A 446 -11.81 -20.51 -9.29
CA ARG A 446 -12.22 -21.12 -10.57
C ARG A 446 -12.54 -20.05 -11.60
N LEU A 447 -13.28 -19.01 -11.20
CA LEU A 447 -13.61 -17.88 -12.05
C LEU A 447 -12.34 -17.11 -12.44
N LEU A 448 -11.55 -16.63 -11.48
CA LEU A 448 -10.31 -15.89 -11.73
C LEU A 448 -9.32 -16.68 -12.59
N HIS A 449 -9.23 -17.99 -12.42
CA HIS A 449 -8.42 -18.86 -13.27
C HIS A 449 -8.90 -18.86 -14.73
N ALA A 450 -10.22 -18.88 -14.97
CA ALA A 450 -10.79 -18.72 -16.30
C ALA A 450 -10.56 -17.31 -16.87
N LEU A 451 -10.51 -16.30 -15.99
CA LEU A 451 -10.29 -14.89 -16.35
C LEU A 451 -8.81 -14.47 -16.45
N ARG A 452 -7.84 -15.29 -16.03
CA ARG A 452 -6.41 -14.94 -15.73
C ARG A 452 -5.61 -14.13 -16.77
N LYS A 453 -6.12 -13.94 -17.99
CA LYS A 453 -5.49 -13.11 -19.05
C LYS A 453 -6.26 -11.80 -19.33
N ARG A 454 -7.30 -11.55 -18.56
CA ARG A 454 -8.32 -10.54 -18.80
C ARG A 454 -8.75 -9.84 -17.51
N TYR A 455 -8.55 -10.48 -16.36
CA TYR A 455 -8.90 -9.93 -15.05
C TYR A 455 -7.87 -10.32 -13.98
N PRO A 456 -7.35 -9.36 -13.17
CA PRO A 456 -7.50 -7.91 -13.31
C PRO A 456 -7.10 -7.40 -14.70
N VAL A 457 -7.67 -6.28 -15.12
CA VAL A 457 -7.40 -5.68 -16.43
C VAL A 457 -6.06 -4.96 -16.38
N ILE A 458 -5.23 -5.19 -17.40
CA ILE A 458 -3.98 -4.46 -17.59
C ILE A 458 -4.31 -3.10 -18.22
N LEU A 459 -4.28 -2.03 -17.41
CA LEU A 459 -4.50 -0.66 -17.85
C LEU A 459 -3.24 -0.04 -18.46
N ALA A 460 -2.08 -0.47 -18.01
CA ALA A 460 -0.81 -0.07 -18.59
C ALA A 460 0.22 -1.18 -18.38
N ARG A 461 1.23 -1.25 -19.26
CA ARG A 461 2.38 -2.15 -19.07
C ARG A 461 3.60 -1.64 -19.81
N THR A 462 4.78 -1.99 -19.33
CA THR A 462 6.00 -1.78 -20.11
C THR A 462 6.04 -2.73 -21.30
N ASP A 463 6.81 -2.35 -22.32
CA ASP A 463 6.93 -3.14 -23.55
C ASP A 463 7.58 -4.51 -23.33
N ASP A 464 8.44 -4.60 -22.32
CA ASP A 464 9.07 -5.83 -21.87
C ASP A 464 8.27 -6.60 -20.82
N TYR A 465 7.10 -6.07 -20.41
CA TYR A 465 6.22 -6.67 -19.40
C TYR A 465 6.82 -6.81 -17.99
N SER A 466 7.88 -6.07 -17.67
CA SER A 466 8.43 -6.01 -16.30
C SER A 466 7.51 -5.27 -15.33
N ALA A 467 6.77 -4.27 -15.80
CA ALA A 467 5.86 -3.48 -14.99
C ALA A 467 4.46 -3.34 -15.59
N ALA A 468 3.46 -3.14 -14.73
CA ALA A 468 2.09 -2.90 -15.12
C ALA A 468 1.29 -2.11 -14.09
N ILE A 469 0.18 -1.57 -14.60
CA ILE A 469 -0.92 -1.06 -13.80
C ILE A 469 -2.09 -2.00 -14.05
N LEU A 470 -2.52 -2.69 -12.98
CA LEU A 470 -3.63 -3.62 -12.97
C LEU A 470 -4.82 -2.96 -12.31
N ALA A 471 -6.03 -3.20 -12.81
CA ALA A 471 -7.24 -2.68 -12.22
C ALA A 471 -8.35 -3.72 -12.16
N SER A 472 -9.18 -3.59 -11.14
CA SER A 472 -10.32 -4.45 -10.92
C SER A 472 -11.53 -3.60 -10.53
N ASP A 473 -12.68 -3.97 -11.10
CA ASP A 473 -13.97 -3.33 -10.84
C ASP A 473 -14.86 -4.24 -9.99
N GLY A 474 -15.79 -3.65 -9.25
CA GLY A 474 -16.79 -4.33 -8.45
C GLY A 474 -17.46 -3.29 -7.57
N ASP A 475 -17.91 -3.66 -6.38
CA ASP A 475 -18.54 -2.74 -5.45
C ASP A 475 -17.68 -1.51 -5.05
N TYR A 476 -16.36 -1.61 -5.20
CA TYR A 476 -15.43 -0.49 -5.39
C TYR A 476 -14.38 -0.81 -6.47
N ARG A 477 -13.70 0.24 -6.94
CA ARG A 477 -12.61 0.16 -7.91
C ARG A 477 -11.28 0.04 -7.20
N ALA A 478 -10.46 -0.90 -7.65
CA ALA A 478 -9.15 -1.15 -7.06
C ALA A 478 -8.06 -1.15 -8.14
N VAL A 479 -6.93 -0.53 -7.84
CA VAL A 479 -5.77 -0.43 -8.74
C VAL A 479 -4.53 -0.91 -8.01
N TYR A 480 -3.76 -1.76 -8.68
CA TYR A 480 -2.39 -2.05 -8.31
C TYR A 480 -1.44 -1.46 -9.35
N SER A 481 -0.60 -0.51 -8.95
CA SER A 481 0.53 -0.04 -9.74
C SER A 481 1.77 -0.76 -9.28
N SER A 482 2.40 -1.50 -10.18
CA SER A 482 3.72 -2.07 -9.91
C SER A 482 4.84 -1.02 -10.00
N LEU A 483 4.51 0.22 -10.39
CA LEU A 483 5.43 1.37 -10.49
C LEU A 483 5.28 2.26 -9.26
N GLU A 484 6.39 2.85 -8.81
CA GLU A 484 6.42 3.90 -7.77
C GLU A 484 6.07 5.26 -8.38
N LEU A 485 4.83 5.41 -8.86
CA LEU A 485 4.34 6.61 -9.56
C LEU A 485 4.47 7.88 -8.71
N GLU A 486 4.31 7.74 -7.39
CA GLU A 486 4.42 8.81 -6.40
C GLU A 486 5.82 9.41 -6.29
N ALA A 487 6.85 8.67 -6.70
CA ALA A 487 8.24 9.13 -6.73
C ALA A 487 8.65 9.73 -8.09
N GLY A 488 7.75 9.69 -9.08
CA GLY A 488 8.03 10.13 -10.45
C GLY A 488 7.88 11.64 -10.69
N GLY A 489 7.94 12.02 -11.97
CA GLY A 489 7.76 13.40 -12.43
C GLY A 489 6.30 13.77 -12.67
N GLU A 490 6.08 14.87 -13.39
CA GLU A 490 4.74 15.30 -13.83
C GLU A 490 4.04 14.23 -14.70
N THR A 491 4.81 13.47 -15.47
CA THR A 491 4.28 12.40 -16.33
C THR A 491 3.68 11.27 -15.50
N GLU A 492 4.45 10.73 -14.55
CA GLU A 492 4.00 9.67 -13.65
C GLU A 492 2.87 10.14 -12.74
N PHE A 493 2.92 11.40 -12.28
CA PHE A 493 1.82 12.00 -11.55
C PHE A 493 0.54 12.09 -12.37
N GLY A 494 0.62 12.48 -13.64
CA GLY A 494 -0.55 12.50 -14.53
C GLY A 494 -1.25 11.15 -14.60
N ILE A 495 -0.48 10.06 -14.63
CA ILE A 495 -1.02 8.69 -14.55
C ILE A 495 -1.70 8.46 -13.20
N LEU A 496 -1.05 8.81 -12.08
CA LEU A 496 -1.61 8.62 -10.74
C LEU A 496 -2.92 9.41 -10.56
N ARG A 497 -2.98 10.67 -11.02
CA ARG A 497 -4.20 11.48 -11.02
C ARG A 497 -5.33 10.80 -11.80
N ASP A 498 -5.06 10.37 -13.03
CA ASP A 498 -6.05 9.70 -13.87
C ASP A 498 -6.59 8.41 -13.20
N LEU A 499 -5.74 7.70 -12.45
CA LEU A 499 -6.15 6.54 -11.65
C LEU A 499 -7.00 6.92 -10.43
N VAL A 500 -6.67 8.01 -9.73
CA VAL A 500 -7.47 8.54 -8.60
C VAL A 500 -8.87 8.91 -9.09
N ASP A 501 -8.97 9.67 -10.18
CA ASP A 501 -10.26 10.04 -10.78
C ASP A 501 -11.05 8.82 -11.24
N TRP A 502 -10.36 7.81 -11.79
CA TRP A 502 -10.99 6.57 -12.18
C TRP A 502 -11.52 5.78 -11.00
N ALA A 503 -10.79 5.73 -9.89
CA ALA A 503 -11.14 4.97 -8.70
C ALA A 503 -12.35 5.58 -7.95
N MET A 504 -12.63 6.87 -8.13
CA MET A 504 -13.80 7.56 -7.56
C MET A 504 -15.12 7.29 -8.31
N LYS A 505 -15.05 6.76 -9.53
CA LYS A 505 -16.26 6.52 -10.34
C LYS A 505 -17.11 5.40 -9.72
N PRO A 506 -18.44 5.45 -9.88
CA PRO A 506 -19.33 4.46 -9.32
C PRO A 506 -19.06 3.06 -9.88
N SER A 507 -19.39 2.09 -9.05
CA SER A 507 -19.30 0.65 -9.28
C SER A 507 -20.18 0.20 -10.45
N PRO A 508 -19.75 -0.81 -11.22
CA PRO A 508 -20.53 -1.33 -12.32
C PRO A 508 -21.83 -1.99 -11.84
N GLN A 509 -22.82 -2.00 -12.73
CA GLN A 509 -24.08 -2.70 -12.49
C GLN A 509 -23.90 -4.22 -12.65
N MET A 510 -24.69 -4.99 -11.91
CA MET A 510 -24.72 -6.45 -12.04
C MET A 510 -25.21 -6.87 -13.44
N PRO A 511 -24.50 -7.78 -14.14
CA PRO A 511 -24.88 -8.21 -15.47
C PRO A 511 -26.12 -9.11 -15.45
N GLU A 512 -26.76 -9.29 -16.62
CA GLU A 512 -27.75 -10.35 -16.80
C GLU A 512 -27.04 -11.72 -16.80
N VAL A 513 -27.64 -12.69 -16.13
CA VAL A 513 -27.23 -14.10 -16.15
C VAL A 513 -28.24 -14.92 -16.94
N VAL A 514 -27.80 -15.47 -18.07
CA VAL A 514 -28.61 -16.36 -18.90
C VAL A 514 -28.37 -17.81 -18.49
N VAL A 515 -29.43 -18.53 -18.11
CA VAL A 515 -29.35 -19.93 -17.69
C VAL A 515 -29.92 -20.82 -18.78
N LEU A 516 -29.06 -21.54 -19.49
CA LEU A 516 -29.41 -22.57 -20.45
C LEU A 516 -29.68 -23.89 -19.73
N SER A 517 -30.90 -24.40 -19.80
CA SER A 517 -31.25 -25.71 -19.22
C SER A 517 -32.48 -26.34 -19.86
N ASN A 518 -32.49 -27.68 -19.93
CA ASN A 518 -33.72 -28.44 -20.18
C ASN A 518 -34.68 -28.32 -18.98
N ASP A 519 -35.92 -28.81 -19.14
CA ASP A 519 -36.93 -28.73 -18.09
C ASP A 519 -36.59 -29.58 -16.86
N ILE A 520 -35.87 -30.69 -17.04
CA ILE A 520 -35.52 -31.60 -15.96
C ILE A 520 -34.53 -30.93 -15.00
N ASP A 521 -33.40 -30.46 -15.51
CA ASP A 521 -32.34 -29.83 -14.70
C ASP A 521 -32.82 -28.50 -14.09
N TRP A 522 -33.67 -27.76 -14.82
CA TRP A 522 -34.34 -26.55 -14.30
C TRP A 522 -35.19 -26.83 -13.07
N ASN A 523 -36.01 -27.89 -13.13
CA ASN A 523 -36.94 -28.24 -12.06
C ASN A 523 -36.24 -28.95 -10.89
N ILE A 524 -35.10 -29.62 -11.11
CA ILE A 524 -34.32 -30.24 -10.04
C ILE A 524 -33.72 -29.17 -9.13
N LYS A 525 -32.85 -28.29 -9.64
CA LYS A 525 -32.24 -27.21 -8.85
C LYS A 525 -32.03 -25.89 -9.59
N GLY A 526 -32.30 -25.79 -10.90
CA GLY A 526 -32.13 -24.55 -11.66
C GLY A 526 -32.94 -23.37 -11.12
N ARG A 527 -34.19 -23.59 -10.68
CA ARG A 527 -35.01 -22.53 -10.04
C ARG A 527 -34.40 -22.00 -8.74
N LEU A 528 -33.82 -22.89 -7.94
CA LEU A 528 -33.18 -22.52 -6.67
C LEU A 528 -31.91 -21.71 -6.94
N LEU A 529 -31.10 -22.15 -7.91
CA LEU A 529 -29.92 -21.41 -8.36
C LEU A 529 -30.29 -20.01 -8.86
N ALA A 530 -31.32 -19.90 -9.69
CA ALA A 530 -31.80 -18.60 -10.17
C ALA A 530 -32.24 -17.68 -9.01
N SER A 531 -32.97 -18.22 -8.03
CA SER A 531 -33.41 -17.46 -6.86
C SER A 531 -32.22 -16.96 -6.02
N GLN A 532 -31.18 -17.79 -5.87
CA GLN A 532 -29.97 -17.40 -5.14
C GLN A 532 -29.18 -16.32 -5.87
N LEU A 533 -29.00 -16.45 -7.19
CA LEU A 533 -28.33 -15.42 -8.00
C LEU A 533 -29.11 -14.09 -7.96
N GLN A 534 -30.45 -14.16 -8.00
CA GLN A 534 -31.30 -12.97 -7.81
C GLN A 534 -31.12 -12.34 -6.43
N ALA A 535 -30.95 -13.13 -5.37
CA ALA A 535 -30.67 -12.61 -4.03
C ALA A 535 -29.30 -11.90 -3.93
N LEU A 536 -28.37 -12.21 -4.83
CA LEU A 536 -27.08 -11.51 -4.99
C LEU A 536 -27.18 -10.28 -5.91
N GLY A 537 -28.36 -9.98 -6.45
CA GLY A 537 -28.61 -8.79 -7.28
C GLY A 537 -28.57 -9.03 -8.79
N PHE A 538 -28.37 -10.26 -9.25
CA PHE A 538 -28.39 -10.56 -10.70
C PHE A 538 -29.80 -10.55 -11.27
N THR A 539 -29.94 -10.08 -12.51
CA THR A 539 -31.12 -10.40 -13.32
C THR A 539 -30.90 -11.77 -13.96
N VAL A 540 -31.81 -12.72 -13.76
CA VAL A 540 -31.64 -14.10 -14.23
C VAL A 540 -32.72 -14.45 -15.23
N THR A 541 -32.32 -14.88 -16.43
CA THR A 541 -33.22 -15.30 -17.51
C THR A 541 -32.94 -16.75 -17.87
N ARG A 542 -33.95 -17.61 -17.76
CA ARG A 542 -33.87 -18.99 -18.26
C ARG A 542 -34.11 -19.02 -19.77
N VAL A 543 -33.32 -19.81 -20.48
CA VAL A 543 -33.49 -20.11 -21.91
C VAL A 543 -33.40 -21.60 -22.19
N THR A 544 -34.04 -22.06 -23.27
CA THR A 544 -33.88 -23.41 -23.80
C THR A 544 -32.80 -23.44 -24.91
N ALA A 545 -32.48 -24.63 -25.42
CA ALA A 545 -31.54 -24.79 -26.55
C ALA A 545 -32.05 -24.14 -27.85
N GLU A 546 -33.36 -23.93 -27.99
CA GLU A 546 -33.97 -23.24 -29.14
C GLU A 546 -33.83 -21.72 -29.01
N ASP A 547 -33.86 -21.19 -27.78
CA ASP A 547 -33.87 -19.74 -27.53
C ASP A 547 -32.46 -19.14 -27.41
N ILE A 548 -31.45 -19.95 -27.04
CA ILE A 548 -30.11 -19.47 -26.68
C ILE A 548 -29.39 -18.72 -27.81
N GLU A 549 -29.68 -19.03 -29.08
CA GLU A 549 -29.07 -18.32 -30.21
C GLU A 549 -29.35 -16.81 -30.16
N SER A 550 -30.53 -16.40 -29.67
CA SER A 550 -30.90 -14.98 -29.50
C SER A 550 -30.25 -14.28 -28.30
N ARG A 551 -29.61 -15.05 -27.42
CA ARG A 551 -29.00 -14.59 -26.16
C ARG A 551 -27.55 -15.03 -26.02
N ARG A 552 -26.94 -15.48 -27.12
CA ARG A 552 -25.60 -16.08 -27.14
C ARG A 552 -24.49 -15.07 -26.86
N ASP A 553 -24.80 -13.79 -26.99
CA ASP A 553 -23.93 -12.64 -26.69
C ASP A 553 -24.05 -12.15 -25.25
N ALA A 554 -24.89 -12.79 -24.41
CA ALA A 554 -24.98 -12.46 -23.00
C ALA A 554 -23.61 -12.59 -22.31
N LYS A 555 -23.29 -11.61 -21.46
CA LYS A 555 -21.97 -11.52 -20.80
C LYS A 555 -21.75 -12.67 -19.80
N VAL A 556 -22.80 -13.20 -19.19
CA VAL A 556 -22.72 -14.35 -18.29
C VAL A 556 -23.75 -15.41 -18.70
N VAL A 557 -23.27 -16.61 -19.02
CA VAL A 557 -24.11 -17.77 -19.38
C VAL A 557 -23.81 -18.93 -18.46
N LEU A 558 -24.84 -19.50 -17.83
CA LEU A 558 -24.76 -20.73 -17.05
C LEU A 558 -25.44 -21.85 -17.83
N ILE A 559 -24.77 -23.00 -17.97
CA ILE A 559 -25.31 -24.19 -18.65
C ILE A 559 -25.49 -25.29 -17.62
N LEU A 560 -26.72 -25.79 -17.50
CA LEU A 560 -27.07 -26.88 -16.60
C LEU A 560 -27.27 -28.16 -17.41
N GLY A 561 -26.40 -29.14 -17.21
CA GLY A 561 -26.45 -30.43 -17.89
C GLY A 561 -25.08 -30.86 -18.44
N GLY A 562 -24.90 -32.18 -18.62
CA GLY A 562 -23.67 -32.77 -19.14
C GLY A 562 -23.60 -32.84 -20.67
N PRO A 563 -22.47 -33.34 -21.23
CA PRO A 563 -22.29 -33.54 -22.66
C PRO A 563 -23.38 -34.36 -23.32
N ASP A 564 -24.05 -35.25 -22.56
CA ASP A 564 -25.09 -36.15 -23.05
C ASP A 564 -26.50 -35.72 -22.61
N ALA A 565 -26.67 -34.45 -22.20
CA ALA A 565 -27.96 -33.90 -21.82
C ALA A 565 -28.93 -33.78 -23.01
N TYR A 566 -30.22 -34.02 -22.75
CA TYR A 566 -31.31 -33.97 -23.72
C TYR A 566 -31.65 -32.53 -24.15
N ASP A 567 -32.61 -32.42 -25.08
CA ASP A 567 -33.21 -31.17 -25.55
C ASP A 567 -32.17 -30.17 -26.07
N GLY A 568 -31.15 -30.66 -26.79
CA GLY A 568 -30.12 -29.85 -27.43
C GLY A 568 -29.07 -29.23 -26.49
N VAL A 569 -29.25 -29.31 -25.17
CA VAL A 569 -28.29 -28.72 -24.20
C VAL A 569 -26.91 -29.37 -24.31
N GLY A 570 -26.86 -30.69 -24.50
CA GLY A 570 -25.60 -31.43 -24.63
C GLY A 570 -24.74 -30.96 -25.82
N ASP A 571 -25.34 -30.46 -26.90
CA ASP A 571 -24.61 -29.90 -28.04
C ASP A 571 -23.81 -28.66 -27.65
N TYR A 572 -24.40 -27.76 -26.88
CA TYR A 572 -23.70 -26.57 -26.39
C TYR A 572 -22.61 -26.92 -25.38
N VAL A 573 -22.85 -27.90 -24.50
CA VAL A 573 -21.81 -28.39 -23.57
C VAL A 573 -20.62 -28.97 -24.34
N ARG A 574 -20.85 -29.73 -25.41
CA ARG A 574 -19.78 -30.28 -26.26
C ARG A 574 -19.02 -29.20 -27.04
N GLN A 575 -19.64 -28.07 -27.35
CA GLN A 575 -18.95 -26.91 -27.93
C GLN A 575 -18.06 -26.19 -26.91
N VAL A 576 -18.54 -26.05 -25.66
CA VAL A 576 -17.87 -25.29 -24.60
C VAL A 576 -16.70 -26.07 -23.98
N LEU A 577 -16.85 -27.38 -23.80
CA LEU A 577 -15.87 -28.24 -23.11
C LEU A 577 -15.00 -29.00 -24.11
N SER A 578 -13.70 -29.11 -23.81
CA SER A 578 -12.79 -29.99 -24.56
C SER A 578 -13.14 -31.47 -24.37
N ALA A 579 -12.69 -32.34 -25.27
CA ALA A 579 -12.96 -33.79 -25.18
C ALA A 579 -12.54 -34.41 -23.83
N GLY A 580 -11.40 -33.98 -23.27
CA GLY A 580 -10.94 -34.45 -21.96
C GLY A 580 -11.80 -33.95 -20.80
N GLU A 581 -12.39 -32.76 -20.91
CA GLU A 581 -13.33 -32.22 -19.92
C GLU A 581 -14.71 -32.89 -20.02
N GLN A 582 -15.18 -33.17 -21.24
CA GLN A 582 -16.40 -33.95 -21.47
C GLN A 582 -16.28 -35.34 -20.84
N GLU A 583 -15.13 -36.01 -21.03
CA GLU A 583 -14.88 -37.30 -20.40
C GLU A 583 -14.76 -37.19 -18.87
N ALA A 584 -14.23 -36.08 -18.34
CA ALA A 584 -14.20 -35.82 -16.91
C ALA A 584 -15.62 -35.74 -16.31
N VAL A 585 -16.58 -35.17 -17.06
CA VAL A 585 -18.00 -35.15 -16.66
C VAL A 585 -18.58 -36.57 -16.69
N ARG A 586 -18.38 -37.32 -17.79
CA ARG A 586 -18.91 -38.70 -17.93
C ARG A 586 -18.38 -39.66 -16.88
N THR A 587 -17.12 -39.50 -16.50
CA THR A 587 -16.49 -40.30 -15.43
C THR A 587 -16.79 -39.78 -14.03
N GLY A 588 -17.44 -38.62 -13.90
CA GLY A 588 -17.75 -37.98 -12.62
C GLY A 588 -16.54 -37.37 -11.90
N ARG A 589 -15.38 -37.28 -12.58
CA ARG A 589 -14.12 -36.75 -12.03
C ARG A 589 -14.18 -35.23 -11.81
N ARG A 590 -14.91 -34.51 -12.65
CA ARG A 590 -15.06 -33.05 -12.58
C ARG A 590 -16.39 -32.61 -13.17
N GLY A 591 -17.04 -31.63 -12.57
CA GLY A 591 -18.38 -31.20 -12.99
C GLY A 591 -18.66 -29.71 -12.99
N VAL A 592 -17.69 -28.87 -12.59
CA VAL A 592 -17.83 -27.41 -12.66
C VAL A 592 -16.71 -26.83 -13.52
N PHE A 593 -17.09 -26.03 -14.51
CA PHE A 593 -16.15 -25.41 -15.44
C PHE A 593 -16.52 -23.95 -15.65
N ALA A 594 -15.52 -23.07 -15.67
CA ALA A 594 -15.68 -21.69 -16.11
C ALA A 594 -14.82 -21.48 -17.36
N LYS A 595 -15.40 -20.90 -18.40
CA LYS A 595 -14.78 -20.59 -19.69
C LYS A 595 -15.01 -19.13 -20.01
N THR A 596 -14.16 -18.57 -20.86
CA THR A 596 -14.32 -17.21 -21.38
C THR A 596 -14.36 -17.22 -22.89
N ASP A 597 -15.08 -16.25 -23.46
CA ASP A 597 -15.18 -15.99 -24.90
C ASP A 597 -15.49 -17.23 -25.76
N VAL A 598 -16.47 -18.02 -25.33
CA VAL A 598 -16.88 -19.20 -26.10
C VAL A 598 -17.59 -18.77 -27.38
N TRP A 599 -18.49 -17.78 -27.28
CA TRP A 599 -19.27 -17.32 -28.44
C TRP A 599 -19.11 -15.83 -28.71
N SER A 600 -18.88 -15.00 -27.70
CA SER A 600 -18.71 -13.55 -27.85
C SER A 600 -17.57 -13.00 -26.97
N GLY A 601 -16.99 -11.87 -27.36
CA GLY A 601 -15.92 -11.23 -26.59
C GLY A 601 -16.40 -10.65 -25.26
N GLY A 602 -15.71 -10.96 -24.17
CA GLY A 602 -16.06 -10.53 -22.82
C GLY A 602 -17.15 -11.35 -22.16
N GLN A 603 -17.29 -12.60 -22.58
CA GLN A 603 -18.30 -13.53 -22.06
C GLN A 603 -17.68 -14.50 -21.05
N VAL A 604 -18.43 -14.83 -20.01
CA VAL A 604 -18.16 -15.96 -19.10
C VAL A 604 -19.22 -17.04 -19.32
N VAL A 605 -18.79 -18.27 -19.57
CA VAL A 605 -19.68 -19.44 -19.67
C VAL A 605 -19.32 -20.42 -18.55
N ILE A 606 -20.29 -20.71 -17.68
CA ILE A 606 -20.14 -21.63 -16.56
C ILE A 606 -20.96 -22.89 -16.82
N VAL A 607 -20.32 -24.06 -16.80
CA VAL A 607 -20.98 -25.35 -17.01
C VAL A 607 -21.06 -26.09 -15.68
N LEU A 608 -22.28 -26.43 -15.28
CA LEU A 608 -22.60 -27.24 -14.10
C LEU A 608 -23.15 -28.58 -14.59
N ALA A 609 -22.34 -29.64 -14.47
CA ALA A 609 -22.61 -30.91 -15.11
C ALA A 609 -22.16 -32.10 -14.27
N GLY A 610 -23.06 -33.04 -14.02
CA GLY A 610 -22.72 -34.35 -13.45
C GLY A 610 -22.74 -35.46 -14.48
N ARG A 611 -22.31 -36.65 -14.06
CA ARG A 611 -22.43 -37.90 -14.84
C ARG A 611 -23.87 -38.18 -15.27
N ASP A 612 -24.82 -37.76 -14.43
CA ASP A 612 -26.25 -37.88 -14.65
C ASP A 612 -26.98 -36.64 -14.08
N ARG A 613 -28.31 -36.61 -14.20
CA ARG A 613 -29.16 -35.50 -13.72
C ARG A 613 -29.03 -35.23 -12.22
N TRP A 614 -28.82 -36.27 -11.41
CA TRP A 614 -28.66 -36.13 -9.96
C TRP A 614 -27.28 -35.58 -9.64
N GLY A 615 -26.25 -36.08 -10.32
CA GLY A 615 -24.91 -35.50 -10.27
C GLY A 615 -24.91 -34.03 -10.67
N THR A 616 -25.67 -33.63 -11.69
CA THR A 616 -25.84 -32.23 -12.10
C THR A 616 -26.47 -31.41 -10.98
N GLY A 617 -27.53 -31.92 -10.34
CA GLY A 617 -28.12 -31.31 -9.14
C GLY A 617 -27.14 -31.13 -7.98
N GLU A 618 -26.22 -32.07 -7.76
CA GLU A 618 -25.18 -31.94 -6.74
C GLU A 618 -24.13 -30.90 -7.10
N LYS A 619 -23.75 -30.78 -8.38
CA LYS A 619 -22.84 -29.72 -8.84
C LYS A 619 -23.48 -28.34 -8.71
N ILE A 620 -24.77 -28.22 -9.02
CA ILE A 620 -25.54 -26.99 -8.79
C ILE A 620 -25.54 -26.63 -7.31
N LYS A 621 -25.76 -27.61 -6.42
CA LYS A 621 -25.72 -27.40 -4.96
C LYS A 621 -24.35 -26.91 -4.49
N ALA A 622 -23.28 -27.59 -4.87
CA ALA A 622 -21.93 -27.20 -4.48
C ALA A 622 -21.56 -25.80 -5.01
N TYR A 623 -21.95 -25.49 -6.25
CA TYR A 623 -21.76 -24.16 -6.82
C TYR A 623 -22.53 -23.10 -6.04
N MET A 624 -23.81 -23.34 -5.72
CA MET A 624 -24.62 -22.46 -4.87
C MET A 624 -23.97 -22.21 -3.50
N GLU A 625 -23.44 -23.25 -2.85
CA GLU A 625 -22.74 -23.10 -1.57
C GLU A 625 -21.43 -22.29 -1.67
N GLY A 626 -20.86 -22.22 -2.88
CA GLY A 626 -19.62 -21.49 -3.18
C GLY A 626 -19.80 -20.10 -3.80
N VAL A 627 -21.01 -19.67 -4.17
CA VAL A 627 -21.22 -18.34 -4.74
C VAL A 627 -21.67 -17.36 -3.65
N ASP A 628 -20.97 -16.24 -3.55
CA ASP A 628 -21.23 -15.15 -2.59
C ASP A 628 -21.13 -13.76 -3.26
N PHE A 629 -21.21 -12.69 -2.46
CA PHE A 629 -21.11 -11.31 -2.96
C PHE A 629 -19.77 -11.03 -3.66
N GLY A 630 -18.65 -11.52 -3.12
CA GLY A 630 -17.35 -11.36 -3.77
C GLY A 630 -17.27 -12.06 -5.13
N TYR A 631 -17.90 -13.22 -5.28
CA TYR A 631 -18.06 -13.87 -6.59
C TYR A 631 -18.90 -13.01 -7.55
N ALA A 632 -19.98 -12.42 -7.05
CA ALA A 632 -20.87 -11.59 -7.85
C ALA A 632 -20.16 -10.32 -8.37
N GLU A 633 -19.39 -9.66 -7.51
CA GLU A 633 -18.56 -8.51 -7.84
C GLU A 633 -17.53 -8.83 -8.94
N LEU A 634 -16.89 -10.00 -8.87
CA LEU A 634 -15.95 -10.42 -9.91
C LEU A 634 -16.60 -10.54 -11.30
N LEU A 635 -17.81 -11.10 -11.36
CA LEU A 635 -18.57 -11.19 -12.60
C LEU A 635 -18.98 -9.79 -13.10
N ALA A 636 -19.45 -8.91 -12.21
CA ALA A 636 -19.82 -7.56 -12.58
C ALA A 636 -18.63 -6.74 -13.09
N GLY A 637 -17.50 -6.79 -12.39
CA GLY A 637 -16.27 -6.12 -12.79
C GLY A 637 -15.75 -6.59 -14.14
N PHE A 638 -15.70 -7.91 -14.37
CA PHE A 638 -15.28 -8.44 -15.65
C PHE A 638 -16.23 -8.04 -16.80
N ALA A 639 -17.54 -8.10 -16.56
CA ALA A 639 -18.55 -7.76 -17.56
C ALA A 639 -18.56 -6.27 -17.94
N ALA A 640 -18.16 -5.38 -17.02
CA ALA A 640 -18.14 -3.94 -17.23
C ALA A 640 -16.89 -3.43 -17.96
N LEU A 641 -15.75 -4.11 -17.83
CA LEU A 641 -14.47 -3.69 -18.39
C LEU A 641 -14.28 -4.08 -19.89
N ILE A 642 -15.25 -4.77 -20.51
CA ILE A 642 -15.19 -5.26 -21.90
C ILE A 642 -16.45 -4.88 -22.67
#